data_AF-A0A6P8IQV9-F1
#
_entry.id   AF-A0A6P8IQV9-F1
#
_cell.length_a   1.000
_cell.length_b   1.000
_cell.length_c   1.000
_cell.angle_alpha   90.00
_cell.angle_beta   90.00
_cell.angle_gamma   90.00
#
_symmetry.space_group_name_H-M   'P 1'
#
loop_
_entity.id
_entity.type
_entity.pdbx_description
1 polymer ?
#
loop_
_entity_poly.entity_id
_entity_poly.type
_entity_poly.pdbx_seq_one_letter_code
_entity_poly.pdbx_strand_id
1 'polypeptide(L)'
;MSCQYKSKLKGRQLQAIKDFNAADVCFSDGANPLSFHIGDHFTFLSYRDKHWANVERTILNNNSILLIETYPPTEQGIIPIDYVIEMDTAITENDSVKTDQNNSDQESLSESQDSEALKAIFVKEDLERQLEATKKRLGEAQKEIKMLSDRSKKEFGKNVQLLHQLLQQYYAASEVLIATKEELEIAQKSIIAHQEMTKKYQDVFEEIKTQIHKSGNKSAIKVLDKILAKEAKQPNGVILQGKQRCPSTGEDDLMLSCTLCSEKIKVSELASHSKICSSQDKGSTKPKLTKQPSTPTPDMLRVNVTYSETDQKNATFKVVTKTTLPNYQFPLYEVHRSEAHFEWLQEALQEALPERIVPPLVKHTSLNGKTREFQRFLSRICSHKALKHDGWLHLFLTGFNEELEAAQAQLDKRKSISDTTEVISDRQGYDENAPVIKCKKYMESLNKHIQELINHIQISTEDKSTDLGVWFKLLSEGEPTDTYLKAACAALSKICHELGNYKETEENLIVSDLTSIAEYVKSAKKLLVRVEQAVGTFLHWDAEVRQCEEMTEPGNDSAEESQSLTQRWAEANSNCAEAKAYLERLCQDLKFELSHFDLRKESELREVLIEYTTLKSEHFEKVQSKWFGVKFMVEAPISSDIRAIKCIEEIDMN
;
A
#
# COMPACT_ATOMS: atom_id res chain seq x y z
N MET A 1 43.69 52.90 -16.20
CA MET A 1 42.69 53.11 -17.27
C MET A 1 41.74 51.93 -17.20
N SER A 2 40.43 52.01 -17.06
CA SER A 2 39.47 53.10 -16.96
C SER A 2 38.27 52.48 -16.21
N CYS A 3 37.79 53.19 -15.20
CA CYS A 3 36.62 52.87 -14.40
C CYS A 3 35.37 53.32 -15.17
N GLN A 4 34.38 52.44 -15.41
CA GLN A 4 33.06 52.87 -15.89
C GLN A 4 31.92 52.07 -15.23
N TYR A 5 31.23 52.78 -14.32
CA TYR A 5 29.79 52.79 -14.03
C TYR A 5 29.01 51.45 -14.14
N LYS A 6 28.83 50.78 -12.99
CA LYS A 6 27.64 49.94 -12.76
C LYS A 6 26.48 50.84 -12.32
N SER A 7 25.61 51.22 -13.24
CA SER A 7 24.28 51.70 -12.89
C SER A 7 23.52 50.56 -12.21
N LYS A 8 23.02 50.80 -10.98
CA LYS A 8 22.08 49.90 -10.32
C LYS A 8 20.77 49.92 -11.11
N LEU A 9 20.61 49.00 -12.06
CA LEU A 9 19.31 48.66 -12.62
C LEU A 9 18.41 48.27 -11.44
N LYS A 10 17.31 49.01 -11.23
CA LYS A 10 16.25 48.59 -10.30
C LYS A 10 15.76 47.23 -10.78
N GLY A 11 16.01 46.18 -9.99
CA GLY A 11 15.57 44.82 -10.30
C GLY A 11 14.06 44.79 -10.45
N ARG A 12 13.57 44.16 -11.52
CA ARG A 12 12.14 43.92 -11.74
C ARG A 12 11.62 43.07 -10.58
N GLN A 13 10.49 43.47 -9.99
CA GLN A 13 9.86 42.74 -8.90
C GLN A 13 8.77 41.84 -9.46
N LEU A 14 8.73 40.60 -8.99
CA LEU A 14 7.72 39.61 -9.34
C LEU A 14 6.88 39.28 -8.11
N GLN A 15 5.59 38.99 -8.31
CA GLN A 15 4.70 38.50 -7.27
C GLN A 15 4.09 37.16 -7.65
N ALA A 16 4.09 36.20 -6.73
CA ALA A 16 3.41 34.92 -6.90
C ALA A 16 1.91 35.09 -7.00
N ILE A 17 1.31 34.51 -8.04
CA ILE A 17 -0.15 34.47 -8.26
C ILE A 17 -0.75 33.08 -8.00
N LYS A 18 0.09 32.08 -7.72
CA LYS A 18 -0.28 30.70 -7.39
C LYS A 18 0.72 30.12 -6.39
N ASP A 19 0.26 29.16 -5.59
CA ASP A 19 1.13 28.37 -4.73
C ASP A 19 1.98 27.42 -5.57
N PHE A 20 3.23 27.21 -5.16
CA PHE A 20 4.14 26.27 -5.80
C PHE A 20 4.99 25.52 -4.77
N ASN A 21 5.02 24.20 -4.88
CA ASN A 21 5.79 23.32 -4.00
C ASN A 21 6.97 22.71 -4.77
N ALA A 22 8.17 23.00 -4.31
CA ALA A 22 9.41 22.53 -4.94
C ALA A 22 9.62 21.01 -4.81
N ALA A 23 8.98 20.36 -3.82
CA ALA A 23 9.10 18.91 -3.63
C ALA A 23 8.53 18.10 -4.80
N ASP A 24 7.67 18.71 -5.60
CA ASP A 24 6.98 18.07 -6.72
C ASP A 24 7.79 18.19 -8.03
N VAL A 25 8.96 18.82 -8.01
CA VAL A 25 9.81 19.04 -9.20
C VAL A 25 11.28 18.76 -8.88
N CYS A 26 11.83 17.66 -9.40
CA CYS A 26 13.25 17.34 -9.32
C CYS A 26 13.96 17.59 -10.66
N PHE A 27 15.06 18.33 -10.62
CA PHE A 27 15.95 18.53 -11.77
C PHE A 27 17.24 17.72 -11.58
N SER A 28 17.64 16.97 -12.61
CA SER A 28 18.88 16.20 -12.63
C SER A 28 20.15 17.05 -12.76
N ASP A 29 20.02 18.34 -13.08
CA ASP A 29 21.13 19.27 -13.30
C ASP A 29 21.47 20.14 -12.09
N GLY A 30 20.88 19.86 -10.92
CA GLY A 30 21.15 20.58 -9.67
C GLY A 30 20.43 21.92 -9.54
N ALA A 31 19.40 22.19 -10.35
CA ALA A 31 18.52 23.33 -10.13
C ALA A 31 17.85 23.27 -8.74
N ASN A 32 17.72 24.43 -8.09
CA ASN A 32 17.06 24.56 -6.79
C ASN A 32 15.71 25.31 -6.95
N PRO A 33 14.60 24.60 -7.22
CA PRO A 33 13.28 25.22 -7.24
C PRO A 33 12.90 25.72 -5.84
N LEU A 34 12.36 26.95 -5.76
CA LEU A 34 11.91 27.52 -4.49
C LEU A 34 10.44 27.22 -4.25
N SER A 35 10.06 26.78 -3.04
CA SER A 35 8.65 26.70 -2.64
C SER A 35 8.15 28.07 -2.21
N PHE A 36 6.94 28.44 -2.63
CA PHE A 36 6.34 29.74 -2.33
C PHE A 36 4.81 29.70 -2.32
N HIS A 37 4.23 30.70 -1.66
CA HIS A 37 2.79 30.90 -1.60
C HIS A 37 2.35 32.09 -2.44
N ILE A 38 1.07 32.10 -2.83
CA ILE A 38 0.44 33.25 -3.47
C ILE A 38 0.67 34.52 -2.63
N GLY A 39 1.13 35.58 -3.30
CA GLY A 39 1.45 36.86 -2.68
C GLY A 39 2.94 37.07 -2.36
N ASP A 40 3.78 36.03 -2.35
CA ASP A 40 5.22 36.15 -2.11
C ASP A 40 5.91 37.01 -3.20
N HIS A 41 6.93 37.79 -2.80
CA HIS A 41 7.67 38.70 -3.67
C HIS A 41 9.07 38.23 -3.98
N PHE A 42 9.50 38.45 -5.22
CA PHE A 42 10.81 38.05 -5.73
C PHE A 42 11.46 39.16 -6.53
N THR A 43 12.78 39.28 -6.43
CA THR A 43 13.59 40.07 -7.36
C THR A 43 14.01 39.19 -8.52
N PHE A 44 13.60 39.57 -9.73
CA PHE A 44 13.98 38.87 -10.94
C PHE A 44 15.46 39.07 -11.25
N LEU A 45 16.19 37.96 -11.47
CA LEU A 45 17.61 38.00 -11.85
C LEU A 45 17.79 37.76 -13.35
N SER A 46 17.24 36.67 -13.88
CA SER A 46 17.34 36.31 -15.30
C SER A 46 16.37 35.19 -15.68
N TYR A 47 16.09 35.01 -16.97
CA TYR A 47 15.41 33.81 -17.46
C TYR A 47 16.40 32.64 -17.51
N ARG A 48 16.00 31.48 -17.00
CA ARG A 48 16.74 30.22 -17.19
C ARG A 48 16.36 29.60 -18.54
N ASP A 49 15.06 29.48 -18.78
CA ASP A 49 14.47 29.01 -20.03
C ASP A 49 13.07 29.63 -20.24
N LYS A 50 12.27 29.05 -21.14
CA LYS A 50 10.92 29.56 -21.47
C LYS A 50 9.90 29.39 -20.34
N HIS A 51 10.16 28.53 -19.37
CA HIS A 51 9.23 28.18 -18.29
C HIS A 51 9.77 28.58 -16.92
N TRP A 52 11.07 28.80 -16.76
CA TRP A 52 11.71 29.08 -15.48
C TRP A 52 12.51 30.39 -15.44
N ALA A 53 12.38 31.13 -14.34
CA ALA A 53 13.14 32.33 -14.03
C ALA A 53 14.03 32.11 -12.80
N ASN A 54 15.26 32.60 -12.86
CA ASN A 54 16.15 32.74 -11.70
C ASN A 54 15.73 33.98 -10.92
N VAL A 55 15.53 33.80 -9.62
CA VAL A 55 15.03 34.84 -8.72
C VAL A 55 15.78 34.85 -7.39
N GLU A 56 15.69 35.98 -6.70
CA GLU A 56 16.13 36.14 -5.33
C GLU A 56 14.95 36.62 -4.48
N ARG A 57 14.67 35.95 -3.35
CA ARG A 57 13.76 36.49 -2.34
C ARG A 57 14.51 36.84 -1.07
N THR A 58 14.11 37.94 -0.44
CA THR A 58 14.57 38.24 0.92
C THR A 58 13.70 37.44 1.87
N ILE A 59 14.29 36.49 2.61
CA ILE A 59 13.51 35.70 3.56
C ILE A 59 13.14 36.63 4.72
N LEU A 60 11.89 37.11 4.73
CA LEU A 60 11.25 37.61 5.94
C LEU A 60 11.05 36.38 6.83
N ASN A 61 12.02 36.13 7.71
CA ASN A 61 11.91 35.11 8.74
C ASN A 61 10.67 35.40 9.59
N ASN A 62 9.55 34.75 9.29
CA ASN A 62 8.38 34.71 10.17
C ASN A 62 8.67 33.91 11.46
N ASN A 63 9.91 33.44 11.65
CA ASN A 63 10.47 33.02 12.93
C ASN A 63 11.00 34.23 13.71
N SER A 64 10.12 34.86 14.48
CA SER A 64 10.42 35.97 15.41
C SER A 64 11.24 35.58 16.67
N ILE A 65 12.10 34.55 16.59
CA ILE A 65 12.85 34.01 17.75
C ILE A 65 14.36 34.34 17.72
N LEU A 66 14.92 34.87 16.64
CA LEU A 66 16.34 35.24 16.60
C LEU A 66 16.53 36.61 15.94
N LEU A 67 16.54 37.66 16.77
CA LEU A 67 17.17 38.94 16.40
C LEU A 67 18.66 38.83 16.71
N ILE A 68 19.43 38.41 15.72
CA ILE A 68 20.86 38.73 15.64
C ILE A 68 21.02 39.66 14.45
N GLU A 69 21.61 40.83 14.70
CA GLU A 69 21.94 41.85 13.69
C GLU A 69 22.95 41.31 12.67
N THR A 70 22.48 40.58 11.68
CA THR A 70 23.22 40.31 10.45
C THR A 70 22.23 40.34 9.29
N TYR A 71 22.62 40.98 8.19
CA TYR A 71 21.87 41.19 6.94
C TYR A 71 20.86 40.06 6.62
N PRO A 72 19.64 40.39 6.15
CA PRO A 72 18.61 39.38 5.92
C PRO A 72 19.14 38.32 4.93
N PRO A 73 18.99 37.02 5.24
CA PRO A 73 19.43 35.98 4.34
C PRO A 73 18.60 36.07 3.06
N THR A 74 19.26 36.37 1.94
CA THR A 74 18.65 36.24 0.62
C THR A 74 18.75 34.79 0.17
N GLU A 75 17.66 34.28 -0.40
CA GLU A 75 17.58 32.95 -0.98
C GLU A 75 17.44 33.07 -2.49
N GLN A 76 18.36 32.43 -3.22
CA GLN A 76 18.35 32.38 -4.67
C GLN A 76 17.93 31.00 -5.15
N GLY A 77 17.11 30.97 -6.20
CA GLY A 77 16.66 29.73 -6.82
C GLY A 77 15.84 30.00 -8.07
N ILE A 78 15.09 28.99 -8.53
CA ILE A 78 14.26 29.09 -9.72
C ILE A 78 12.78 28.99 -9.39
N ILE A 79 11.96 29.72 -10.17
CA ILE A 79 10.50 29.67 -10.08
C ILE A 79 9.87 29.57 -11.46
N PRO A 80 8.68 28.97 -11.60
CA PRO A 80 7.96 28.93 -12.87
C PRO A 80 7.44 30.31 -13.25
N ILE A 81 7.63 30.72 -14.51
CA ILE A 81 7.20 32.04 -15.01
C ILE A 81 5.67 32.16 -14.99
N ASP A 82 4.93 31.09 -15.28
CA ASP A 82 3.46 31.07 -15.30
C ASP A 82 2.80 31.22 -13.92
N TYR A 83 3.61 31.22 -12.86
CA TYR A 83 3.17 31.31 -11.47
C TYR A 83 3.40 32.70 -10.86
N VAL A 84 3.98 33.63 -11.63
CA VAL A 84 4.32 34.98 -11.19
C VAL A 84 3.91 36.06 -12.18
N ILE A 85 3.68 37.27 -11.68
CA ILE A 85 3.43 38.47 -12.50
C ILE A 85 4.45 39.56 -12.17
N GLU A 86 4.84 40.37 -13.15
CA GLU A 86 5.71 41.53 -12.96
C GLU A 86 4.91 42.67 -12.30
N MET A 87 5.42 43.24 -11.21
CA MET A 87 4.78 44.35 -10.50
C MET A 87 5.18 45.69 -11.13
N ASP A 88 4.18 46.50 -11.51
CA ASP A 88 4.40 47.87 -11.97
C ASP A 88 4.82 48.77 -10.80
N THR A 89 6.10 49.14 -10.74
CA THR A 89 6.58 50.15 -9.78
C THR A 89 6.23 51.57 -10.24
N ALA A 90 4.95 51.93 -10.20
CA ALA A 90 4.47 53.29 -10.44
C ALA A 90 3.91 53.90 -9.14
N ILE A 91 4.82 54.53 -8.39
CA ILE A 91 4.68 55.80 -7.66
C ILE A 91 3.34 56.06 -6.95
N THR A 92 3.36 55.86 -5.63
CA THR A 92 2.49 56.55 -4.66
C THR A 92 3.15 57.87 -4.25
N GLU A 93 3.00 58.91 -5.08
CA GLU A 93 3.20 60.30 -4.65
C GLU A 93 2.13 61.17 -5.31
N ASN A 94 1.41 61.91 -4.46
CA ASN A 94 0.35 62.88 -4.74
C ASN A 94 -1.06 62.32 -4.96
N ASP A 95 -1.93 62.56 -3.97
CA ASP A 95 -3.18 63.27 -4.28
C ASP A 95 -3.72 64.04 -3.07
N SER A 96 -3.47 65.34 -3.13
CA SER A 96 -4.18 66.37 -2.40
C SER A 96 -5.08 67.11 -3.39
N VAL A 97 -6.37 67.23 -3.05
CA VAL A 97 -7.21 68.41 -3.33
C VAL A 97 -7.59 68.64 -4.81
N LYS A 98 -8.79 68.20 -5.21
CA LYS A 98 -9.93 69.05 -5.64
C LYS A 98 -11.04 68.23 -6.29
N THR A 99 -12.23 68.31 -5.71
CA THR A 99 -13.49 67.89 -6.31
C THR A 99 -14.26 69.17 -6.66
N ASP A 100 -14.28 69.54 -7.95
CA ASP A 100 -15.28 70.45 -8.51
C ASP A 100 -16.50 69.59 -8.87
N GLN A 101 -17.60 69.69 -8.13
CA GLN A 101 -18.77 70.50 -8.49
C GLN A 101 -19.33 70.18 -9.88
N ASN A 102 -20.42 69.40 -9.89
CA ASN A 102 -21.66 69.80 -10.54
C ASN A 102 -22.87 69.28 -9.75
N ASN A 103 -23.59 70.26 -9.19
CA ASN A 103 -25.01 70.31 -8.82
C ASN A 103 -25.93 69.71 -9.91
N SER A 104 -27.22 69.42 -9.69
CA SER A 104 -28.17 69.39 -8.57
C SER A 104 -29.42 68.67 -9.13
N ASP A 105 -30.24 68.00 -8.32
CA ASP A 105 -31.50 68.48 -7.71
C ASP A 105 -31.99 67.30 -6.83
N GLN A 106 -32.70 67.40 -5.69
CA GLN A 106 -33.63 68.37 -5.12
C GLN A 106 -33.93 67.91 -3.66
N GLU A 107 -34.25 68.86 -2.75
CA GLU A 107 -35.13 68.73 -1.55
C GLU A 107 -34.76 67.73 -0.41
N SER A 108 -34.89 67.97 0.90
CA SER A 108 -35.38 69.06 1.76
C SER A 108 -35.15 68.66 3.25
N LEU A 109 -35.13 69.65 4.17
CA LEU A 109 -35.39 69.57 5.64
C LEU A 109 -34.33 68.85 6.53
N SER A 110 -33.43 69.54 7.24
CA SER A 110 -33.58 70.37 8.46
C SER A 110 -33.81 69.60 9.78
N GLU A 111 -32.91 69.85 10.75
CA GLU A 111 -32.97 69.53 12.19
C GLU A 111 -32.58 68.11 12.66
N SER A 112 -31.28 67.79 12.75
CA SER A 112 -30.77 66.78 13.71
C SER A 112 -29.25 66.78 14.00
N GLN A 113 -28.48 67.80 13.59
CA GLN A 113 -27.00 67.73 13.62
C GLN A 113 -26.35 67.58 15.01
N ASP A 114 -27.00 68.03 16.09
CA ASP A 114 -26.45 67.88 17.45
C ASP A 114 -26.64 66.47 18.07
N SER A 115 -27.62 65.70 17.58
CA SER A 115 -27.86 64.32 18.05
C SER A 115 -26.89 63.32 17.41
N GLU A 116 -26.50 63.57 16.16
CA GLU A 116 -25.50 62.78 15.44
C GLU A 116 -24.09 62.95 15.99
N ALA A 117 -23.71 64.17 16.39
CA ALA A 117 -22.40 64.45 16.97
C ALA A 117 -22.19 63.71 18.31
N LEU A 118 -23.21 63.65 19.17
CA LEU A 118 -23.15 62.90 20.43
C LEU A 118 -23.12 61.39 20.21
N LYS A 119 -23.88 60.85 19.24
CA LYS A 119 -23.81 59.43 18.87
C LYS A 119 -22.42 59.06 18.32
N ALA A 120 -21.79 59.93 17.54
CA ALA A 120 -20.46 59.70 17.02
C ALA A 120 -19.38 59.61 18.12
N ILE A 121 -19.51 60.40 19.20
CA ILE A 121 -18.61 60.34 20.35
C ILE A 121 -18.75 59.01 21.10
N PHE A 122 -19.98 58.55 21.37
CA PHE A 122 -20.22 57.27 22.03
C PHE A 122 -19.73 56.08 21.19
N VAL A 123 -19.92 56.11 19.87
CA VAL A 123 -19.41 55.08 18.96
C VAL A 123 -17.88 55.06 18.95
N LYS A 124 -17.24 56.24 19.01
CA LYS A 124 -15.78 56.33 19.08
C LYS A 124 -15.22 55.74 20.38
N GLU A 125 -15.81 56.08 21.54
CA GLU A 125 -15.38 55.51 22.82
C GLU A 125 -15.59 53.99 22.89
N ASP A 126 -16.69 53.47 22.35
CA ASP A 126 -16.94 52.04 22.30
C ASP A 126 -15.94 51.32 21.39
N LEU A 127 -15.63 51.89 20.22
CA LEU A 127 -14.59 51.40 19.32
C LEU A 127 -13.21 51.39 19.98
N GLU A 128 -12.85 52.42 20.75
CA GLU A 128 -11.58 52.46 21.48
C GLU A 128 -11.52 51.36 22.56
N ARG A 129 -12.61 51.10 23.28
CA ARG A 129 -12.69 49.98 24.24
C ARG A 129 -12.60 48.63 23.54
N GLN A 130 -13.27 48.46 22.40
CA GLN A 130 -13.18 47.22 21.60
C GLN A 130 -11.76 47.02 21.05
N LEU A 131 -11.10 48.08 20.59
CA LEU A 131 -9.71 48.03 20.12
C LEU A 131 -8.77 47.59 21.25
N GLU A 132 -8.92 48.16 22.45
CA GLU A 132 -8.06 47.82 23.59
C GLU A 132 -8.32 46.39 24.08
N ALA A 133 -9.58 45.95 24.12
CA ALA A 133 -9.93 44.56 24.41
C ALA A 133 -9.33 43.59 23.38
N THR A 134 -9.33 43.97 22.11
CA THR A 134 -8.75 43.15 21.02
C THR A 134 -7.23 43.08 21.12
N LYS A 135 -6.55 44.21 21.42
CA LYS A 135 -5.10 44.23 21.69
C LYS A 135 -4.72 43.35 22.88
N LYS A 136 -5.51 43.38 23.95
CA LYS A 136 -5.30 42.52 25.13
C LYS A 136 -5.44 41.04 24.77
N ARG A 137 -6.51 40.66 24.04
CA ARG A 137 -6.71 39.28 23.55
C ARG A 137 -5.56 38.83 22.64
N LEU A 138 -5.08 39.71 21.76
CA LEU A 138 -3.94 39.42 20.89
C LEU A 138 -2.67 39.17 21.72
N GLY A 139 -2.41 39.96 22.76
CA GLY A 139 -1.28 39.77 23.66
C GLY A 139 -1.37 38.47 24.48
N GLU A 140 -2.57 38.05 24.88
CA GLU A 140 -2.80 36.76 25.55
C GLU A 140 -2.58 35.59 24.59
N ALA A 141 -3.11 35.67 23.37
CA ALA A 141 -2.89 34.66 22.33
C ALA A 141 -1.39 34.53 21.95
N GLN A 142 -0.65 35.64 21.87
CA GLN A 142 0.80 35.60 21.62
C GLN A 142 1.57 34.89 22.75
N LYS A 143 1.16 35.09 24.01
CA LYS A 143 1.76 34.37 25.16
C LYS A 143 1.45 32.87 25.09
N GLU A 144 0.22 32.50 24.74
CA GLU A 144 -0.18 31.10 24.58
C GLU A 144 0.59 30.41 23.45
N ILE A 145 0.70 31.06 22.28
CA ILE A 145 1.51 30.56 21.15
C ILE A 145 2.96 30.35 21.57
N LYS A 146 3.55 31.26 22.34
CA LYS A 146 4.91 31.11 22.87
C LYS A 146 5.03 29.90 23.80
N MET A 147 4.09 29.73 24.73
CA MET A 147 4.07 28.56 25.63
C MET A 147 3.91 27.24 24.88
N LEU A 148 3.04 27.18 23.87
CA LEU A 148 2.86 26.01 23.00
C LEU A 148 4.13 25.71 22.19
N SER A 149 4.81 26.75 21.68
CA SER A 149 6.10 26.60 21.00
C SER A 149 7.18 26.00 21.90
N ASP A 150 7.30 26.50 23.14
CA ASP A 150 8.28 25.98 24.11
C ASP A 150 7.96 24.53 24.51
N ARG A 151 6.67 24.19 24.66
CA ARG A 151 6.23 22.81 24.89
C ARG A 151 6.57 21.90 23.71
N SER A 152 6.28 22.33 22.48
CA SER A 152 6.58 21.59 21.25
C SER A 152 8.07 21.33 21.11
N LYS A 153 8.94 22.33 21.35
CA LYS A 153 10.41 22.15 21.36
C LYS A 153 10.86 21.13 22.39
N LYS A 154 10.27 21.15 23.59
CA LYS A 154 10.59 20.19 24.65
C LYS A 154 10.14 18.77 24.29
N GLU A 155 8.97 18.60 23.69
CA GLU A 155 8.47 17.30 23.21
C GLU A 155 9.31 16.78 22.03
N PHE A 156 9.68 17.64 21.08
CA PHE A 156 10.59 17.29 19.99
C PHE A 156 11.95 16.80 20.51
N GLY A 157 12.56 17.51 21.47
CA GLY A 157 13.81 17.08 22.09
C GLY A 157 13.72 15.70 22.76
N LYS A 158 12.60 15.41 23.44
CA LYS A 158 12.34 14.08 24.02
C LYS A 158 12.18 13.00 22.94
N ASN A 159 11.48 13.30 21.85
CA ASN A 159 11.28 12.35 20.75
C ASN A 159 12.61 12.02 20.05
N VAL A 160 13.49 13.01 19.84
CA VAL A 160 14.83 12.79 19.29
C VAL A 160 15.67 11.90 20.21
N GLN A 161 15.62 12.11 21.54
CA GLN A 161 16.29 11.25 22.50
C GLN A 161 15.76 9.81 22.48
N LEU A 162 14.44 9.64 22.40
CA LEU A 162 13.81 8.31 22.30
C LEU A 162 14.21 7.60 21.00
N LEU A 163 14.24 8.32 19.88
CA LEU A 163 14.68 7.78 18.58
C LEU A 163 16.14 7.32 18.65
N HIS A 164 17.01 8.10 19.29
CA HIS A 164 18.41 7.72 19.48
C HIS A 164 18.56 6.45 20.34
N GLN A 165 17.77 6.32 21.42
CA GLN A 165 17.74 5.11 22.24
C GLN A 165 17.27 3.88 21.47
N LEU A 166 16.22 4.02 20.65
CA LEU A 166 15.72 2.92 19.81
C LEU A 166 16.74 2.49 18.76
N LEU A 167 17.43 3.44 18.13
CA LEU A 167 18.51 3.14 17.19
C LEU A 167 19.65 2.39 17.88
N GLN A 168 20.05 2.82 19.08
CA GLN A 168 21.09 2.13 19.86
C GLN A 168 20.70 0.69 20.22
N GLN A 169 19.44 0.46 20.58
CA GLN A 169 18.92 -0.90 20.82
C GLN A 169 18.90 -1.74 19.55
N TYR A 170 18.55 -1.16 18.41
CA TYR A 170 18.57 -1.84 17.11
C TYR A 170 19.99 -2.28 16.71
N TYR A 171 20.99 -1.40 16.86
CA TYR A 171 22.39 -1.77 16.59
C TYR A 171 22.88 -2.88 17.51
N ALA A 172 22.58 -2.83 18.81
CA ALA A 172 22.96 -3.89 19.75
C ALA A 172 22.29 -5.24 19.40
N ALA A 173 21.03 -5.23 18.98
CA ALA A 173 20.34 -6.44 18.54
C ALA A 173 20.94 -6.99 17.22
N SER A 174 21.35 -6.11 16.32
CA SER A 174 22.02 -6.48 15.06
C SER A 174 23.37 -7.14 15.32
N GLU A 175 24.17 -6.63 16.26
CA GLU A 175 25.46 -7.25 16.63
C GLU A 175 25.27 -8.66 17.19
N VAL A 176 24.26 -8.86 18.05
CA VAL A 176 23.92 -10.20 18.57
C VAL A 176 23.50 -11.13 17.43
N LEU A 177 22.71 -10.64 16.47
CA LEU A 177 22.28 -11.44 15.32
C LEU A 177 23.47 -11.88 14.46
N ILE A 178 24.41 -10.97 14.19
CA ILE A 178 25.65 -11.28 13.45
C ILE A 178 26.46 -12.35 14.19
N ALA A 179 26.67 -12.19 15.50
CA ALA A 179 27.40 -13.18 16.31
C ALA A 179 26.71 -14.56 16.28
N THR A 180 25.38 -14.62 16.41
CA THR A 180 24.64 -15.90 16.32
C THR A 180 24.72 -16.54 14.94
N LYS A 181 24.81 -15.74 13.87
CA LYS A 181 24.99 -16.25 12.51
C LYS A 181 26.38 -16.88 12.35
N GLU A 182 27.43 -16.25 12.87
CA GLU A 182 28.79 -16.80 12.86
C GLU A 182 28.87 -18.11 13.67
N GLU A 183 28.24 -18.18 14.85
CA GLU A 183 28.15 -19.42 15.63
C GLU A 183 27.42 -20.55 14.88
N LEU A 184 26.33 -20.21 14.17
CA LEU A 184 25.59 -21.15 13.34
C LEU A 184 26.44 -21.68 12.18
N GLU A 185 27.22 -20.83 11.51
CA GLU A 185 28.14 -21.22 10.44
C GLU A 185 29.23 -22.16 10.95
N ILE A 186 29.77 -21.91 12.15
CA ILE A 186 30.75 -22.80 12.80
C ILE A 186 30.11 -24.16 13.12
N ALA A 187 28.90 -24.17 13.68
CA ALA A 187 28.16 -25.39 13.99
C ALA A 187 27.84 -26.20 12.72
N GLN A 188 27.43 -25.53 11.64
CA GLN A 188 27.15 -26.16 10.35
C GLN A 188 28.42 -26.79 9.76
N LYS A 189 29.57 -26.10 9.79
CA LYS A 189 30.86 -26.66 9.37
C LYS A 189 31.24 -27.90 10.19
N SER A 190 30.99 -27.87 11.51
CA SER A 190 31.24 -29.02 12.40
C SER A 190 30.35 -30.22 12.06
N ILE A 191 29.06 -30.00 11.76
CA ILE A 191 28.14 -31.06 11.33
C ILE A 191 28.58 -31.67 10.01
N ILE A 192 28.98 -30.86 9.02
CA ILE A 192 29.48 -31.34 7.73
C ILE A 192 30.73 -32.20 7.92
N ALA A 193 31.70 -31.73 8.72
CA ALA A 193 32.92 -32.50 9.02
C ALA A 193 32.59 -33.84 9.71
N HIS A 194 31.62 -33.86 10.63
CA HIS A 194 31.16 -35.10 11.25
C HIS A 194 30.48 -36.03 10.24
N GLN A 195 29.67 -35.53 9.32
CA GLN A 195 29.04 -36.33 8.27
C GLN A 195 30.07 -36.96 7.34
N GLU A 196 31.12 -36.21 6.96
CA GLU A 196 32.23 -36.74 6.17
C GLU A 196 33.01 -37.84 6.91
N MET A 197 33.23 -37.67 8.21
CA MET A 197 33.86 -38.70 9.05
C MET A 197 32.98 -39.95 9.15
N THR A 198 31.68 -39.80 9.39
CA THR A 198 30.73 -40.92 9.39
C THR A 198 30.75 -41.67 8.04
N LYS A 199 30.81 -40.94 6.92
CA LYS A 199 30.93 -41.54 5.59
C LYS A 199 32.21 -42.36 5.44
N LYS A 200 33.37 -41.83 5.88
CA LYS A 200 34.64 -42.57 5.88
C LYS A 200 34.57 -43.86 6.70
N TYR A 201 33.94 -43.81 7.89
CA TYR A 201 33.74 -45.01 8.70
C TYR A 201 32.85 -46.04 8.00
N GLN A 202 31.81 -45.58 7.29
CA GLN A 202 30.92 -46.45 6.55
C GLN A 202 31.61 -47.11 5.34
N ASP A 203 32.50 -46.38 4.66
CA ASP A 203 33.32 -46.92 3.56
C ASP A 203 34.28 -48.00 4.07
N VAL A 204 35.00 -47.75 5.18
CA VAL A 204 35.89 -48.74 5.83
C VAL A 204 35.09 -49.97 6.28
N PHE A 205 33.88 -49.76 6.78
CA PHE A 205 33.03 -50.84 7.25
C PHE A 205 32.59 -51.75 6.09
N GLU A 206 32.17 -51.20 4.96
CA GLU A 206 31.83 -51.99 3.76
C GLU A 206 33.06 -52.70 3.17
N GLU A 207 34.26 -52.13 3.29
CA GLU A 207 35.50 -52.81 2.92
C GLU A 207 35.76 -54.04 3.82
N ILE A 208 35.67 -53.90 5.15
CA ILE A 208 35.81 -55.00 6.10
C ILE A 208 34.80 -56.11 5.80
N LYS A 209 33.53 -55.73 5.56
CA LYS A 209 32.46 -56.66 5.21
C LYS A 209 32.80 -57.42 3.92
N THR A 210 33.32 -56.73 2.91
CA THR A 210 33.77 -57.35 1.65
C THR A 210 34.92 -58.33 1.88
N GLN A 211 35.90 -57.99 2.73
CA GLN A 211 37.01 -58.88 3.09
C GLN A 211 36.52 -60.13 3.84
N ILE A 212 35.59 -59.97 4.78
CA ILE A 212 34.99 -61.10 5.51
C ILE A 212 34.23 -62.01 4.56
N HIS A 213 33.44 -61.47 3.63
CA HIS A 213 32.75 -62.27 2.61
C HIS A 213 33.72 -63.07 1.75
N LYS A 214 34.85 -62.47 1.33
CA LYS A 214 35.90 -63.18 0.57
C LYS A 214 36.56 -64.31 1.37
N SER A 215 36.68 -64.18 2.68
CA SER A 215 37.29 -65.21 3.55
C SER A 215 36.42 -66.46 3.77
N GLY A 216 35.12 -66.40 3.44
CA GLY A 216 34.18 -67.52 3.64
C GLY A 216 33.83 -67.83 5.11
N ASN A 217 34.26 -67.01 6.07
CA ASN A 217 34.03 -67.24 7.50
C ASN A 217 32.60 -66.86 7.92
N LYS A 218 31.67 -67.81 7.79
CA LYS A 218 30.24 -67.64 8.12
C LYS A 218 29.98 -67.21 9.57
N SER A 219 30.87 -67.55 10.51
CA SER A 219 30.80 -67.14 11.91
C SER A 219 31.06 -65.65 12.10
N ALA A 220 32.05 -65.10 11.39
CA ALA A 220 32.37 -63.67 11.45
C ALA A 220 31.24 -62.80 10.86
N ILE A 221 30.60 -63.25 9.78
CA ILE A 221 29.45 -62.57 9.17
C ILE A 221 28.30 -62.45 10.18
N LYS A 222 27.95 -63.54 10.87
CA LYS A 222 26.88 -63.53 11.89
C LYS A 222 27.18 -62.64 13.09
N VAL A 223 28.45 -62.47 13.45
CA VAL A 223 28.86 -61.56 14.54
C VAL A 223 28.76 -60.11 14.06
N LEU A 224 29.19 -59.81 12.84
CA LEU A 224 29.08 -58.48 12.24
C LEU A 224 27.63 -58.02 12.13
N ASP A 225 26.73 -58.88 11.63
CA ASP A 225 25.29 -58.59 11.53
C ASP A 225 24.65 -58.37 12.91
N LYS A 226 25.12 -59.09 13.94
CA LYS A 226 24.65 -58.89 15.32
C LYS A 226 25.12 -57.57 15.93
N ILE A 227 26.33 -57.10 15.59
CA ILE A 227 26.84 -55.80 16.04
C ILE A 227 26.02 -54.68 15.38
N LEU A 228 25.80 -54.77 14.05
CA LEU A 228 24.96 -53.82 13.30
C LEU A 228 23.53 -53.75 13.82
N ALA A 229 22.91 -54.91 14.08
CA ALA A 229 21.55 -54.97 14.63
C ALA A 229 21.45 -54.42 16.06
N LYS A 230 22.57 -54.33 16.79
CA LYS A 230 22.63 -53.80 18.16
C LYS A 230 22.88 -52.29 18.17
N GLU A 231 23.65 -51.77 17.21
CA GLU A 231 23.85 -50.32 17.03
C GLU A 231 22.61 -49.63 16.45
N ALA A 232 21.86 -50.29 15.56
CA ALA A 232 20.58 -49.77 15.03
C ALA A 232 19.47 -49.60 16.10
N LYS A 233 19.71 -50.05 17.34
CA LYS A 233 18.74 -49.99 18.46
C LYS A 233 19.13 -49.00 19.57
N GLN A 234 20.24 -48.27 19.45
CA GLN A 234 20.53 -47.23 20.43
C GLN A 234 19.69 -45.96 20.17
N PRO A 235 19.03 -45.39 21.20
CA PRO A 235 18.19 -44.20 21.06
C PRO A 235 19.06 -42.94 21.13
N ASN A 236 19.94 -42.75 20.14
CA ASN A 236 20.47 -41.43 19.86
C ASN A 236 19.64 -40.85 18.71
N GLY A 237 19.11 -39.65 18.90
CA GLY A 237 18.21 -38.97 17.98
C GLY A 237 18.87 -38.67 16.63
N VAL A 238 18.96 -39.69 15.78
CA VAL A 238 19.49 -39.62 14.43
C VAL A 238 18.31 -39.39 13.47
N ILE A 239 18.41 -38.26 12.76
CA ILE A 239 17.63 -37.91 11.59
C ILE A 239 17.82 -39.02 10.54
N LEU A 240 16.73 -39.64 10.11
CA LEU A 240 16.70 -40.70 9.10
C LEU A 240 17.31 -40.21 7.78
N GLN A 241 18.19 -41.03 7.19
CA GLN A 241 18.71 -40.83 5.83
C GLN A 241 17.55 -40.85 4.82
N GLY A 242 17.23 -39.67 4.29
CA GLY A 242 16.43 -39.50 3.10
C GLY A 242 17.22 -39.95 1.85
N LYS A 243 16.56 -40.76 1.02
CA LYS A 243 17.04 -41.25 -0.28
C LYS A 243 17.73 -40.15 -1.09
N GLN A 244 18.96 -40.41 -1.52
CA GLN A 244 19.76 -39.58 -2.41
C GLN A 244 18.96 -39.26 -3.69
N ARG A 245 18.66 -37.97 -3.93
CA ARG A 245 18.10 -37.45 -5.18
C ARG A 245 19.10 -36.50 -5.84
N CYS A 246 19.05 -36.51 -7.17
CA CYS A 246 19.87 -35.75 -8.11
C CYS A 246 19.96 -34.24 -7.80
N PRO A 247 21.02 -33.55 -8.25
CA PRO A 247 21.15 -32.12 -8.11
C PRO A 247 20.18 -31.43 -9.08
N SER A 248 19.06 -30.93 -8.59
CA SER A 248 18.23 -29.95 -9.30
C SER A 248 18.42 -28.58 -8.69
N THR A 249 18.68 -27.64 -9.59
CA THR A 249 18.88 -26.21 -9.41
C THR A 249 17.73 -25.50 -8.68
N GLY A 250 18.05 -24.83 -7.57
CA GLY A 250 17.81 -23.38 -7.41
C GLY A 250 16.40 -22.81 -7.14
N GLU A 251 15.34 -23.59 -6.88
CA GLU A 251 13.97 -23.02 -6.75
C GLU A 251 13.25 -23.21 -5.39
N ASP A 252 13.85 -23.85 -4.37
CA ASP A 252 13.12 -24.25 -3.14
C ASP A 252 13.47 -23.41 -1.89
N ASP A 253 13.17 -22.10 -1.87
CA ASP A 253 13.29 -21.27 -0.65
C ASP A 253 11.97 -20.62 -0.17
N LEU A 254 10.82 -21.06 -0.70
CA LEU A 254 9.52 -20.69 -0.15
C LEU A 254 9.30 -21.35 1.23
N MET A 255 9.17 -20.52 2.26
CA MET A 255 8.94 -20.91 3.66
C MET A 255 7.47 -20.67 4.04
N LEU A 256 6.73 -21.74 4.32
CA LEU A 256 5.34 -21.69 4.80
C LEU A 256 5.30 -21.89 6.31
N SER A 257 4.47 -21.14 7.03
CA SER A 257 4.24 -21.41 8.45
C SER A 257 3.21 -22.54 8.62
N CYS A 258 3.57 -23.62 9.34
CA CYS A 258 2.60 -24.67 9.65
C CYS A 258 1.53 -24.14 10.58
N THR A 259 0.28 -24.26 10.16
CA THR A 259 -0.86 -23.73 10.91
C THR A 259 -1.23 -24.54 12.16
N LEU A 260 -0.50 -25.64 12.45
CA LEU A 260 -0.68 -26.46 13.65
C LEU A 260 0.33 -26.11 14.75
N CYS A 261 1.60 -25.87 14.41
CA CYS A 261 2.66 -25.54 15.38
C CYS A 261 3.31 -24.15 15.20
N SER A 262 2.92 -23.40 14.16
CA SER A 262 3.47 -22.08 13.77
C SER A 262 4.95 -22.09 13.35
N GLU A 263 5.53 -23.25 13.07
CA GLU A 263 6.92 -23.38 12.62
C GLU A 263 7.04 -23.05 11.12
N LYS A 264 8.09 -22.32 10.72
CA LYS A 264 8.36 -22.03 9.30
C LYS A 264 9.02 -23.25 8.67
N ILE A 265 8.43 -23.74 7.59
CA ILE A 265 8.78 -25.01 6.94
C ILE A 265 8.96 -24.76 5.46
N LYS A 266 10.00 -25.33 4.87
CA LYS A 266 10.19 -25.27 3.42
C LYS A 266 9.05 -26.01 2.74
N VAL A 267 8.57 -25.53 1.59
CA VAL A 267 7.50 -26.21 0.84
C VAL A 267 7.83 -27.68 0.57
N SER A 268 9.10 -28.00 0.33
CA SER A 268 9.60 -29.37 0.14
C SER A 268 9.49 -30.26 1.40
N GLU A 269 9.41 -29.67 2.59
CA GLU A 269 9.24 -30.33 3.88
C GLU A 269 7.78 -30.32 4.37
N LEU A 270 6.86 -29.67 3.65
CA LEU A 270 5.47 -29.51 4.09
C LEU A 270 4.77 -30.86 4.27
N ALA A 271 5.04 -31.83 3.40
CA ALA A 271 4.41 -33.15 3.45
C ALA A 271 4.92 -34.01 4.63
N SER A 272 6.21 -33.92 4.97
CA SER A 272 6.78 -34.62 6.13
C SER A 272 6.38 -33.94 7.43
N HIS A 273 6.43 -32.61 7.48
CA HIS A 273 5.99 -31.84 8.63
C HIS A 273 4.49 -32.01 8.90
N SER A 274 3.64 -31.98 7.87
CA SER A 274 2.19 -32.21 8.01
C SER A 274 1.88 -33.59 8.62
N LYS A 275 2.62 -34.64 8.24
CA LYS A 275 2.45 -35.98 8.84
C LYS A 275 2.85 -36.03 10.32
N ILE A 276 3.91 -35.32 10.70
CA ILE A 276 4.37 -35.27 12.09
C ILE A 276 3.41 -34.42 12.94
N CYS A 277 3.02 -33.25 12.43
CA CYS A 277 2.14 -32.32 13.13
C CYS A 277 0.71 -32.87 13.28
N SER A 278 0.23 -33.65 12.29
CA SER A 278 -1.10 -34.30 12.35
C SER A 278 -1.13 -35.55 13.24
N SER A 279 0.02 -36.18 13.53
CA SER A 279 0.09 -37.40 14.35
C SER A 279 0.30 -37.12 15.85
N GLN A 280 0.69 -35.90 16.22
CA GLN A 280 0.82 -35.49 17.63
C GLN A 280 -0.52 -35.22 18.33
N ASP A 281 -1.65 -35.28 17.62
CA ASP A 281 -2.99 -35.04 18.20
C ASP A 281 -3.65 -36.30 18.79
N LYS A 282 -2.91 -37.42 18.85
CA LYS A 282 -3.38 -38.68 19.46
C LYS A 282 -2.38 -39.23 20.48
N GLY A 283 -2.46 -38.73 21.71
CA GLY A 283 -1.96 -39.44 22.88
C GLY A 283 -0.90 -38.70 23.69
N SER A 284 -1.18 -38.57 24.98
CA SER A 284 -0.35 -37.99 26.02
C SER A 284 1.11 -38.47 25.98
N THR A 285 2.05 -37.58 25.67
CA THR A 285 3.32 -37.41 26.39
C THR A 285 4.00 -36.13 25.90
N LYS A 286 4.31 -35.22 26.85
CA LYS A 286 4.89 -33.89 26.59
C LYS A 286 6.33 -33.97 26.07
N PRO A 287 6.69 -33.27 24.99
CA PRO A 287 8.02 -32.72 24.80
C PRO A 287 8.05 -31.26 25.31
N LYS A 288 9.07 -30.92 26.10
CA LYS A 288 9.40 -29.53 26.43
C LYS A 288 9.97 -28.87 25.16
N LEU A 289 9.23 -27.95 24.55
CA LEU A 289 9.80 -26.91 23.70
C LEU A 289 9.17 -25.55 24.07
N THR A 290 10.03 -24.63 24.44
CA THR A 290 9.73 -23.24 24.82
C THR A 290 9.39 -22.42 23.58
N LYS A 291 8.10 -22.24 23.32
CA LYS A 291 7.46 -21.02 22.80
C LYS A 291 5.95 -21.26 22.91
N GLN A 292 5.32 -20.51 23.82
CA GLN A 292 3.86 -20.58 24.01
C GLN A 292 3.15 -20.35 22.66
N PRO A 293 2.21 -21.21 22.25
CA PRO A 293 1.23 -20.82 21.24
C PRO A 293 0.44 -19.66 21.83
N SER A 294 0.35 -18.56 21.07
CA SER A 294 -0.50 -17.42 21.42
C SER A 294 -1.90 -17.94 21.75
N THR A 295 -2.39 -17.59 22.94
CA THR A 295 -3.77 -17.85 23.35
C THR A 295 -4.72 -17.43 22.22
N PRO A 296 -5.68 -18.28 21.82
CA PRO A 296 -6.60 -17.94 20.74
C PRO A 296 -7.34 -16.65 21.10
N THR A 297 -7.24 -15.64 20.25
CA THR A 297 -7.98 -14.40 20.42
C THR A 297 -9.48 -14.72 20.43
N PRO A 298 -10.27 -14.19 21.39
CA PRO A 298 -11.72 -14.26 21.31
C PRO A 298 -12.17 -13.62 20.00
N ASP A 299 -13.22 -14.18 19.38
CA ASP A 299 -13.83 -13.63 18.15
C ASP A 299 -12.99 -13.81 16.85
N MET A 300 -12.26 -14.92 16.73
CA MET A 300 -11.43 -15.25 15.57
C MET A 300 -12.22 -16.05 14.52
N LEU A 301 -12.22 -15.59 13.26
CA LEU A 301 -12.61 -16.37 12.08
C LEU A 301 -11.49 -16.28 11.04
N ARG A 302 -10.86 -17.41 10.71
CA ARG A 302 -9.82 -17.49 9.68
C ARG A 302 -10.18 -18.53 8.65
N VAL A 303 -9.98 -18.20 7.39
CA VAL A 303 -10.25 -19.09 6.27
C VAL A 303 -9.00 -19.21 5.42
N ASN A 304 -8.71 -20.43 4.98
CA ASN A 304 -7.65 -20.74 4.03
C ASN A 304 -8.25 -21.43 2.81
N VAL A 305 -7.93 -20.92 1.62
CA VAL A 305 -8.31 -21.49 0.34
C VAL A 305 -7.10 -22.16 -0.26
N THR A 306 -7.27 -23.43 -0.61
CA THR A 306 -6.25 -24.27 -1.23
C THR A 306 -6.89 -25.06 -2.37
N TYR A 307 -6.07 -25.71 -3.18
CA TYR A 307 -6.54 -26.66 -4.17
C TYR A 307 -5.60 -27.87 -4.21
N SER A 308 -6.14 -29.01 -4.59
CA SER A 308 -5.40 -30.24 -4.86
C SER A 308 -5.58 -30.68 -6.32
N GLU A 309 -4.84 -31.69 -6.77
CA GLU A 309 -5.00 -32.25 -8.12
C GLU A 309 -6.41 -32.78 -8.37
N THR A 310 -7.08 -33.31 -7.34
CA THR A 310 -8.48 -33.74 -7.42
C THR A 310 -9.42 -32.55 -7.56
N ASP A 311 -9.14 -31.45 -6.88
CA ASP A 311 -9.97 -30.24 -6.93
C ASP A 311 -9.84 -29.54 -8.28
N GLN A 312 -8.65 -29.57 -8.88
CA GLN A 312 -8.41 -29.06 -10.23
C GLN A 312 -9.23 -29.81 -11.29
N LYS A 313 -9.36 -31.14 -11.17
CA LYS A 313 -10.22 -31.94 -12.07
C LYS A 313 -11.70 -31.61 -11.89
N ASN A 314 -12.11 -31.31 -10.67
CA ASN A 314 -13.50 -30.99 -10.34
C ASN A 314 -13.83 -29.49 -10.46
N ALA A 315 -12.88 -28.65 -10.86
CA ALA A 315 -13.00 -27.18 -10.87
C ALA A 315 -13.48 -26.60 -9.52
N THR A 316 -12.96 -27.14 -8.42
CA THR A 316 -13.29 -26.72 -7.05
C THR A 316 -12.05 -26.27 -6.28
N PHE A 317 -12.29 -25.64 -5.13
CA PHE A 317 -11.29 -25.14 -4.20
C PHE A 317 -11.64 -25.63 -2.80
N LYS A 318 -10.64 -26.15 -2.08
CA LYS A 318 -10.77 -26.57 -0.70
C LYS A 318 -10.69 -25.37 0.22
N VAL A 319 -11.77 -25.09 0.92
CA VAL A 319 -11.93 -24.00 1.89
C VAL A 319 -11.88 -24.58 3.29
N VAL A 320 -10.85 -24.21 4.05
CA VAL A 320 -10.65 -24.65 5.44
C VAL A 320 -10.89 -23.48 6.38
N THR A 321 -11.88 -23.61 7.26
CA THR A 321 -12.28 -22.57 8.21
C THR A 321 -11.87 -22.95 9.61
N LYS A 322 -11.15 -22.06 10.31
CA LYS A 322 -10.81 -22.16 11.73
C LYS A 322 -11.48 -21.01 12.48
N THR A 323 -12.24 -21.30 13.54
CA THR A 323 -13.06 -20.30 14.20
C THR A 323 -13.18 -20.51 15.71
N THR A 324 -13.28 -19.42 16.46
CA THR A 324 -13.67 -19.38 17.88
C THR A 324 -15.01 -18.67 18.09
N LEU A 325 -15.71 -18.35 17.00
CA LEU A 325 -17.00 -17.67 17.05
C LEU A 325 -18.11 -18.59 17.59
N PRO A 326 -18.99 -18.07 18.47
CA PRO A 326 -20.02 -18.90 19.12
C PRO A 326 -21.13 -19.34 18.16
N ASN A 327 -21.31 -18.67 17.02
CA ASN A 327 -22.30 -19.07 16.01
C ASN A 327 -21.86 -20.29 15.19
N TYR A 328 -20.63 -20.80 15.36
CA TYR A 328 -20.14 -22.01 14.70
C TYR A 328 -20.15 -23.19 15.66
N GLN A 329 -20.69 -24.32 15.22
CA GLN A 329 -20.81 -25.54 16.04
C GLN A 329 -19.45 -26.19 16.30
N PHE A 330 -18.53 -26.12 15.34
CA PHE A 330 -17.22 -26.75 15.41
C PHE A 330 -16.10 -25.72 15.18
N PRO A 331 -14.91 -25.92 15.78
CA PRO A 331 -13.79 -24.98 15.61
C PRO A 331 -13.10 -25.09 14.23
N LEU A 332 -13.38 -26.16 13.48
CA LEU A 332 -12.76 -26.48 12.19
C LEU A 332 -13.80 -27.01 11.21
N TYR A 333 -13.87 -26.43 10.02
CA TYR A 333 -14.66 -26.91 8.89
C TYR A 333 -13.79 -27.06 7.64
N GLU A 334 -14.18 -27.99 6.78
CA GLU A 334 -13.57 -28.21 5.47
C GLU A 334 -14.68 -28.43 4.43
N VAL A 335 -14.74 -27.57 3.42
CA VAL A 335 -15.74 -27.62 2.35
C VAL A 335 -15.08 -27.40 1.00
N HIS A 336 -15.67 -27.93 -0.07
CA HIS A 336 -15.18 -27.74 -1.44
C HIS A 336 -16.15 -26.84 -2.21
N ARG A 337 -15.63 -25.74 -2.78
CA ARG A 337 -16.44 -24.71 -3.45
C ARG A 337 -15.94 -24.46 -4.86
N SER A 338 -16.86 -24.35 -5.81
CA SER A 338 -16.57 -23.95 -7.19
C SER A 338 -16.42 -22.43 -7.29
N GLU A 339 -15.85 -21.93 -8.38
CA GLU A 339 -15.80 -20.50 -8.69
C GLU A 339 -17.20 -19.85 -8.67
N ALA A 340 -18.21 -20.55 -9.20
CA ALA A 340 -19.60 -20.08 -9.18
C ALA A 340 -20.16 -19.91 -7.75
N HIS A 341 -19.73 -20.74 -6.79
CA HIS A 341 -20.15 -20.56 -5.39
C HIS A 341 -19.56 -19.28 -4.77
N PHE A 342 -18.35 -18.87 -5.17
CA PHE A 342 -17.76 -17.60 -4.71
C PHE A 342 -18.48 -16.40 -5.33
N GLU A 343 -18.78 -16.46 -6.63
CA GLU A 343 -19.57 -15.43 -7.32
C GLU A 343 -20.96 -15.30 -6.68
N TRP A 344 -21.63 -16.42 -6.41
CA TRP A 344 -22.91 -16.43 -5.70
C TRP A 344 -22.81 -15.78 -4.31
N LEU A 345 -21.81 -16.13 -3.50
CA LEU A 345 -21.65 -15.55 -2.16
C LEU A 345 -21.46 -14.03 -2.25
N GLN A 346 -20.67 -13.56 -3.21
CA GLN A 346 -20.47 -12.14 -3.45
C GLN A 346 -21.80 -11.43 -3.75
N GLU A 347 -22.63 -12.00 -4.64
CA GLU A 347 -23.93 -11.43 -4.98
C GLU A 347 -24.91 -11.47 -3.81
N ALA A 348 -24.99 -12.60 -3.09
CA ALA A 348 -25.85 -12.78 -1.93
C ALA A 348 -25.55 -11.75 -0.83
N LEU A 349 -24.26 -11.48 -0.57
CA LEU A 349 -23.84 -10.44 0.38
C LEU A 349 -24.19 -9.02 -0.11
N GLN A 350 -24.08 -8.75 -1.41
CA GLN A 350 -24.44 -7.45 -1.98
C GLN A 350 -25.93 -7.14 -1.88
N GLU A 351 -26.78 -8.18 -2.03
CA GLU A 351 -28.23 -8.07 -1.90
C GLU A 351 -28.65 -7.98 -0.43
N ALA A 352 -28.06 -8.80 0.44
CA ALA A 352 -28.42 -8.84 1.86
C ALA A 352 -27.99 -7.60 2.65
N LEU A 353 -26.86 -6.98 2.29
CA LEU A 353 -26.23 -5.90 3.05
C LEU A 353 -25.86 -4.70 2.14
N PRO A 354 -26.86 -3.97 1.61
CA PRO A 354 -26.63 -2.85 0.67
C PRO A 354 -25.92 -1.65 1.30
N GLU A 355 -25.87 -1.55 2.63
CA GLU A 355 -25.13 -0.51 3.37
C GLU A 355 -23.63 -0.83 3.54
N ARG A 356 -23.17 -2.00 3.09
CA ARG A 356 -21.79 -2.48 3.28
C ARG A 356 -20.99 -2.53 1.98
N ILE A 357 -19.67 -2.40 2.08
CA ILE A 357 -18.72 -2.56 0.98
C ILE A 357 -18.34 -4.03 0.89
N VAL A 358 -19.05 -4.77 0.04
CA VAL A 358 -18.72 -6.17 -0.25
C VAL A 358 -17.50 -6.25 -1.16
N PRO A 359 -16.42 -6.96 -0.76
CA PRO A 359 -15.23 -7.09 -1.58
C PRO A 359 -15.53 -7.65 -2.99
N PRO A 360 -14.88 -7.12 -4.04
CA PRO A 360 -15.02 -7.66 -5.38
C PRO A 360 -14.23 -8.96 -5.56
N LEU A 361 -14.62 -9.75 -6.56
CA LEU A 361 -13.84 -10.87 -7.07
C LEU A 361 -13.17 -10.46 -8.38
N VAL A 362 -11.84 -10.43 -8.41
CA VAL A 362 -11.08 -10.18 -9.64
C VAL A 362 -10.92 -11.48 -10.43
N LYS A 363 -11.24 -11.44 -11.74
CA LYS A 363 -11.12 -12.61 -12.60
C LYS A 363 -9.64 -12.88 -12.92
N HIS A 364 -9.23 -14.13 -12.74
CA HIS A 364 -7.89 -14.60 -13.07
C HIS A 364 -7.95 -15.80 -14.01
N THR A 365 -7.02 -15.90 -14.95
CA THR A 365 -6.91 -17.05 -15.86
C THR A 365 -6.14 -18.20 -15.23
N SER A 366 -5.13 -17.92 -14.40
CA SER A 366 -4.32 -18.92 -13.72
C SER A 366 -4.99 -19.43 -12.44
N LEU A 367 -4.83 -20.72 -12.16
CA LEU A 367 -5.44 -21.35 -10.99
C LEU A 367 -4.83 -20.86 -9.66
N ASN A 368 -3.53 -20.54 -9.66
CA ASN A 368 -2.87 -19.86 -8.54
C ASN A 368 -3.43 -18.45 -8.32
N GLY A 369 -3.65 -17.69 -9.39
CA GLY A 369 -4.27 -16.37 -9.32
C GLY A 369 -5.68 -16.44 -8.73
N LYS A 370 -6.50 -17.39 -9.20
CA LYS A 370 -7.85 -17.65 -8.65
C LYS A 370 -7.82 -17.99 -7.16
N THR A 371 -6.96 -18.93 -6.76
CA THR A 371 -6.82 -19.35 -5.35
C THR A 371 -6.44 -18.17 -4.45
N ARG A 372 -5.47 -17.35 -4.89
CA ARG A 372 -5.03 -16.17 -4.15
C ARG A 372 -6.14 -15.13 -4.05
N GLU A 373 -6.91 -14.91 -5.12
CA GLU A 373 -8.01 -13.96 -5.09
C GLU A 373 -9.17 -14.43 -4.20
N PHE A 374 -9.55 -15.71 -4.24
CA PHE A 374 -10.53 -16.27 -3.32
C PHE A 374 -10.07 -16.18 -1.85
N GLN A 375 -8.78 -16.40 -1.61
CA GLN A 375 -8.19 -16.19 -0.28
C GLN A 375 -8.32 -14.73 0.18
N ARG A 376 -8.00 -13.75 -0.69
CA ARG A 376 -8.14 -12.32 -0.36
C ARG A 376 -9.60 -11.94 -0.13
N PHE A 377 -10.50 -12.37 -1.00
CA PHE A 377 -11.94 -12.13 -0.89
C PHE A 377 -12.50 -12.60 0.45
N LEU A 378 -12.26 -13.87 0.83
CA LEU A 378 -12.72 -14.40 2.11
C LEU A 378 -12.00 -13.75 3.30
N SER A 379 -10.70 -13.43 3.18
CA SER A 379 -9.94 -12.73 4.23
C SER A 379 -10.54 -11.35 4.54
N ARG A 380 -10.92 -10.58 3.50
CA ARG A 380 -11.59 -9.28 3.65
C ARG A 380 -12.95 -9.44 4.34
N ILE A 381 -13.75 -10.40 3.93
CA ILE A 381 -15.07 -10.70 4.53
C ILE A 381 -14.92 -11.11 6.01
N CYS A 382 -14.01 -12.04 6.32
CA CYS A 382 -13.81 -12.53 7.69
C CYS A 382 -13.23 -11.47 8.63
N SER A 383 -12.48 -10.50 8.09
CA SER A 383 -11.96 -9.35 8.83
C SER A 383 -13.00 -8.23 9.04
N HIS A 384 -14.15 -8.31 8.35
CA HIS A 384 -15.20 -7.31 8.41
C HIS A 384 -16.14 -7.54 9.59
N LYS A 385 -16.47 -6.48 10.32
CA LYS A 385 -17.28 -6.57 11.55
C LYS A 385 -18.68 -7.14 11.34
N ALA A 386 -19.38 -6.68 10.30
CA ALA A 386 -20.72 -7.18 9.95
C ALA A 386 -20.68 -8.46 9.09
N LEU A 387 -20.02 -8.41 7.91
CA LEU A 387 -20.00 -9.54 6.96
C LEU A 387 -19.54 -10.87 7.57
N LYS A 388 -18.62 -10.88 8.55
CA LYS A 388 -18.15 -12.13 9.19
C LYS A 388 -19.24 -12.88 9.97
N HIS A 389 -20.33 -12.21 10.33
CA HIS A 389 -21.46 -12.79 11.05
C HIS A 389 -22.65 -13.08 10.14
N ASP A 390 -22.53 -12.83 8.84
CA ASP A 390 -23.62 -13.01 7.90
C ASP A 390 -24.01 -14.49 7.72
N GLY A 391 -25.32 -14.73 7.56
CA GLY A 391 -25.88 -16.07 7.42
C GLY A 391 -25.45 -16.78 6.12
N TRP A 392 -25.26 -16.03 5.02
CA TRP A 392 -24.80 -16.60 3.76
C TRP A 392 -23.33 -17.00 3.83
N LEU A 393 -22.50 -16.22 4.51
CA LEU A 393 -21.11 -16.61 4.78
C LEU A 393 -21.07 -17.87 5.65
N HIS A 394 -21.89 -17.94 6.70
CA HIS A 394 -21.96 -19.13 7.55
C HIS A 394 -22.31 -20.38 6.71
N LEU A 395 -23.40 -20.32 5.94
CA LEU A 395 -23.81 -21.41 5.05
C LEU A 395 -22.71 -21.77 4.04
N PHE A 396 -22.04 -20.78 3.46
CA PHE A 396 -20.95 -21.00 2.53
C PHE A 396 -19.76 -21.73 3.18
N LEU A 397 -19.45 -21.47 4.45
CA LEU A 397 -18.31 -22.07 5.14
C LEU A 397 -18.62 -23.43 5.78
N THR A 398 -19.88 -23.72 6.10
CA THR A 398 -20.25 -24.93 6.87
C THR A 398 -21.24 -25.85 6.16
N GLY A 399 -22.04 -25.33 5.23
CA GLY A 399 -23.15 -26.06 4.60
C GLY A 399 -22.70 -27.07 3.54
N PHE A 400 -23.59 -28.00 3.22
CA PHE A 400 -23.40 -28.92 2.10
C PHE A 400 -23.70 -28.22 0.76
N ASN A 401 -23.22 -28.78 -0.36
CA ASN A 401 -23.43 -28.16 -1.67
C ASN A 401 -24.92 -28.10 -2.03
N GLU A 402 -25.71 -29.11 -1.64
CA GLU A 402 -27.15 -29.17 -1.90
C GLU A 402 -27.91 -28.04 -1.19
N GLU A 403 -27.49 -27.69 0.03
CA GLU A 403 -28.07 -26.58 0.80
C GLU A 403 -27.74 -25.23 0.16
N LEU A 404 -26.52 -25.09 -0.38
CA LEU A 404 -26.06 -23.89 -1.06
C LEU A 404 -26.79 -23.69 -2.40
N GLU A 405 -26.98 -24.76 -3.16
CA GLU A 405 -27.77 -24.75 -4.41
C GLU A 405 -29.23 -24.40 -4.14
N ALA A 406 -29.82 -24.95 -3.07
CA ALA A 406 -31.18 -24.59 -2.66
C ALA A 406 -31.30 -23.11 -2.25
N ALA A 407 -30.31 -22.57 -1.53
CA ALA A 407 -30.22 -21.16 -1.19
C ALA A 407 -30.07 -20.26 -2.42
N GLN A 408 -29.23 -20.66 -3.38
CA GLN A 408 -29.06 -19.95 -4.65
C GLN A 408 -30.37 -19.87 -5.43
N ALA A 409 -31.09 -20.99 -5.56
CA ALA A 409 -32.40 -21.02 -6.22
C ALA A 409 -33.45 -20.15 -5.53
N GLN A 410 -33.34 -19.90 -4.22
CA GLN A 410 -34.22 -18.98 -3.51
C GLN A 410 -33.88 -17.51 -3.80
N LEU A 411 -32.59 -17.18 -3.88
CA LEU A 411 -32.12 -15.83 -4.21
C LEU A 411 -32.53 -15.43 -5.64
N ASP A 412 -32.34 -16.33 -6.61
CA ASP A 412 -32.68 -16.08 -8.01
C ASP A 412 -34.19 -15.84 -8.21
N LYS A 413 -35.04 -16.50 -7.41
CA LYS A 413 -36.49 -16.26 -7.39
C LYS A 413 -36.86 -14.89 -6.82
N ARG A 414 -36.04 -14.31 -5.93
CA ARG A 414 -36.30 -12.97 -5.39
C ARG A 414 -35.93 -11.89 -6.40
N LYS A 415 -34.81 -12.06 -7.10
CA LYS A 415 -34.34 -11.14 -8.14
C LYS A 415 -35.36 -10.97 -9.27
N SER A 416 -36.02 -12.05 -9.70
CA SER A 416 -37.03 -11.98 -10.77
C SER A 416 -38.31 -11.21 -10.41
N ILE A 417 -38.50 -10.86 -9.13
CA ILE A 417 -39.66 -10.13 -8.62
C ILE A 417 -39.35 -8.63 -8.43
N SER A 418 -38.09 -8.22 -8.28
CA SER A 418 -37.73 -6.86 -7.85
C SER A 418 -37.27 -5.88 -8.95
N ASP A 419 -37.39 -6.22 -10.23
CA ASP A 419 -36.77 -5.47 -11.34
C ASP A 419 -37.54 -4.20 -11.81
N THR A 420 -38.35 -3.59 -10.94
CA THR A 420 -39.06 -2.33 -11.26
C THR A 420 -38.81 -1.28 -10.19
N THR A 421 -37.69 -0.57 -10.32
CA THR A 421 -37.49 0.71 -9.63
C THR A 421 -37.00 1.71 -10.67
N GLU A 422 -37.87 2.64 -11.07
CA GLU A 422 -37.51 3.72 -11.98
C GLU A 422 -36.46 4.61 -11.34
N VAL A 423 -35.31 4.75 -12.02
CA VAL A 423 -34.23 5.63 -11.59
C VAL A 423 -34.65 7.06 -11.87
N ILE A 424 -35.07 7.77 -10.83
CA ILE A 424 -35.36 9.21 -10.87
C ILE A 424 -34.05 9.93 -11.20
N SER A 425 -33.95 10.46 -12.42
CA SER A 425 -32.67 10.91 -13.00
C SER A 425 -32.45 12.43 -12.94
N ASP A 426 -33.28 13.20 -12.23
CA ASP A 426 -33.09 14.64 -12.12
C ASP A 426 -32.02 14.99 -11.08
N ARG A 427 -30.81 15.20 -11.60
CA ARG A 427 -29.64 15.64 -10.81
C ARG A 427 -29.70 17.15 -10.61
N GLN A 428 -30.37 17.61 -9.56
CA GLN A 428 -30.20 18.99 -9.07
C GLN A 428 -28.86 19.17 -8.34
N GLY A 429 -28.33 20.38 -8.39
CA GLY A 429 -26.97 20.76 -8.02
C GLY A 429 -26.54 20.30 -6.62
N TYR A 430 -25.75 19.24 -6.59
CA TYR A 430 -25.10 18.77 -5.37
C TYR A 430 -24.02 19.76 -4.93
N ASP A 431 -23.92 20.02 -3.62
CA ASP A 431 -22.81 20.76 -3.05
C ASP A 431 -21.51 19.98 -3.29
N GLU A 432 -20.64 20.51 -4.15
CA GLU A 432 -19.31 19.93 -4.43
C GLU A 432 -18.44 19.74 -3.18
N ASN A 433 -18.75 20.47 -2.11
CA ASN A 433 -18.04 20.38 -0.84
C ASN A 433 -18.57 19.30 0.11
N ALA A 434 -19.65 18.60 -0.25
CA ALA A 434 -20.26 17.56 0.56
C ALA A 434 -19.25 16.43 0.88
N PRO A 435 -19.20 15.92 2.13
CA PRO A 435 -18.25 14.88 2.53
C PRO A 435 -18.28 13.61 1.66
N VAL A 436 -19.47 13.17 1.23
CA VAL A 436 -19.67 12.00 0.37
C VAL A 436 -19.00 12.19 -1.00
N ILE A 437 -19.16 13.37 -1.60
CA ILE A 437 -18.56 13.72 -2.90
C ILE A 437 -17.04 13.83 -2.77
N LYS A 438 -16.54 14.46 -1.70
CA LYS A 438 -15.09 14.51 -1.42
C LYS A 438 -14.50 13.12 -1.25
N CYS A 439 -15.17 12.24 -0.50
CA CYS A 439 -14.76 10.85 -0.32
C CYS A 439 -14.74 10.10 -1.65
N LYS A 440 -15.76 10.26 -2.49
CA LYS A 440 -15.83 9.66 -3.82
C LYS A 440 -14.70 10.12 -4.74
N LYS A 441 -14.46 11.44 -4.83
CA LYS A 441 -13.35 12.03 -5.59
C LYS A 441 -12.00 11.49 -5.11
N TYR A 442 -11.80 11.35 -3.79
CA TYR A 442 -10.61 10.73 -3.21
C TYR A 442 -10.43 9.27 -3.65
N MET A 443 -11.47 8.44 -3.53
CA MET A 443 -11.39 7.02 -3.92
C MET A 443 -11.13 6.85 -5.42
N GLU A 444 -11.70 7.70 -6.26
CA GLU A 444 -11.45 7.72 -7.71
C GLU A 444 -10.01 8.11 -8.04
N SER A 445 -9.49 9.16 -7.40
CA SER A 445 -8.09 9.59 -7.56
C SER A 445 -7.13 8.50 -7.09
N LEU A 446 -7.38 7.87 -5.93
CA LEU A 446 -6.55 6.80 -5.42
C LEU A 446 -6.56 5.57 -6.33
N ASN A 447 -7.74 5.15 -6.79
CA ASN A 447 -7.86 4.05 -7.74
C ASN A 447 -7.05 4.33 -9.02
N LYS A 448 -7.17 5.55 -9.56
CA LYS A 448 -6.38 5.99 -10.72
C LYS A 448 -4.88 5.88 -10.46
N HIS A 449 -4.37 6.40 -9.34
CA HIS A 449 -2.94 6.33 -9.02
C HIS A 449 -2.44 4.88 -8.84
N ILE A 450 -3.24 4.00 -8.24
CA ILE A 450 -2.89 2.57 -8.13
C ILE A 450 -2.83 1.92 -9.51
N GLN A 451 -3.77 2.23 -10.42
CA GLN A 451 -3.75 1.73 -11.79
C GLN A 451 -2.55 2.25 -12.59
N GLU A 452 -2.20 3.51 -12.44
CA GLU A 452 -0.99 4.09 -13.03
C GLU A 452 0.27 3.41 -12.51
N LEU A 453 0.35 3.14 -11.20
CA LEU A 453 1.45 2.38 -10.61
C LEU A 453 1.54 0.95 -11.17
N ILE A 454 0.40 0.25 -11.29
CA ILE A 454 0.33 -1.09 -11.90
C ILE A 454 0.90 -1.05 -13.32
N ASN A 455 0.44 -0.12 -14.14
CA ASN A 455 0.91 0.04 -15.52
C ASN A 455 2.41 0.33 -15.56
N HIS A 456 2.92 1.19 -14.68
CA HIS A 456 4.35 1.48 -14.60
C HIS A 456 5.20 0.27 -14.22
N ILE A 457 4.74 -0.55 -13.26
CA ILE A 457 5.43 -1.79 -12.88
C ILE A 457 5.43 -2.77 -14.06
N GLN A 458 4.28 -2.94 -14.74
CA GLN A 458 4.17 -3.83 -15.91
C GLN A 458 5.06 -3.38 -17.07
N ILE A 459 5.05 -2.09 -17.42
CA ILE A 459 5.93 -1.54 -18.47
C ILE A 459 7.40 -1.74 -18.09
N SER A 460 7.76 -1.50 -16.82
CA SER A 460 9.12 -1.74 -16.32
C SER A 460 9.53 -3.21 -16.37
N THR A 461 8.58 -4.15 -16.31
CA THR A 461 8.86 -5.59 -16.46
C THR A 461 9.00 -6.00 -17.93
N GLU A 462 8.31 -5.32 -18.86
CA GLU A 462 8.32 -5.62 -20.28
C GLU A 462 9.47 -4.94 -21.05
N ASP A 463 10.10 -3.90 -20.49
CA ASP A 463 11.19 -3.17 -21.14
C ASP A 463 12.45 -4.04 -21.26
N LYS A 464 12.51 -4.77 -22.38
CA LYS A 464 13.66 -5.55 -22.83
C LYS A 464 14.74 -4.60 -23.33
N SER A 465 15.44 -3.94 -22.41
CA SER A 465 16.65 -3.19 -22.75
C SER A 465 17.57 -4.10 -23.57
N THR A 466 18.13 -3.58 -24.66
CA THR A 466 19.11 -4.28 -25.50
C THR A 466 20.15 -4.97 -24.61
N ASP A 467 20.18 -6.30 -24.64
CA ASP A 467 20.94 -7.10 -23.70
C ASP A 467 22.44 -6.87 -23.91
N LEU A 468 23.04 -6.05 -23.05
CA LEU A 468 24.49 -5.84 -22.96
C LEU A 468 25.26 -7.16 -22.91
N GLY A 469 24.64 -8.23 -22.39
CA GLY A 469 25.19 -9.58 -22.39
C GLY A 469 25.49 -10.12 -23.78
N VAL A 470 24.75 -9.72 -24.82
CA VAL A 470 24.99 -10.14 -26.20
C VAL A 470 26.33 -9.60 -26.70
N TRP A 471 26.66 -8.35 -26.40
CA TRP A 471 27.93 -7.75 -26.83
C TRP A 471 29.14 -8.39 -26.13
N PHE A 472 29.03 -8.67 -24.83
CA PHE A 472 30.06 -9.41 -24.11
C PHE A 472 30.22 -10.85 -24.63
N LYS A 473 29.12 -11.48 -25.07
CA LYS A 473 29.19 -12.79 -25.72
C LYS A 473 29.98 -12.73 -27.01
N LEU A 474 29.68 -11.76 -27.88
CA LEU A 474 30.39 -11.58 -29.15
C LEU A 474 31.88 -11.30 -28.94
N LEU A 475 32.22 -10.49 -27.94
CA LEU A 475 33.63 -10.25 -27.55
C LEU A 475 34.31 -11.54 -27.08
N SER A 476 33.62 -12.36 -26.28
CA SER A 476 34.14 -13.65 -25.85
C SER A 476 34.33 -14.65 -26.99
N GLU A 477 33.42 -14.66 -27.96
CA GLU A 477 33.46 -15.57 -29.10
C GLU A 477 34.58 -15.20 -30.09
N GLY A 478 34.89 -13.91 -30.21
CA GLY A 478 35.99 -13.41 -31.03
C GLY A 478 37.39 -13.66 -30.46
N GLU A 479 37.51 -14.04 -29.18
CA GLU A 479 38.79 -14.33 -28.53
C GLU A 479 39.25 -15.79 -28.72
N PRO A 480 40.57 -16.05 -28.85
CA PRO A 480 41.13 -17.41 -28.89
C PRO A 480 40.79 -18.24 -27.64
N THR A 481 40.86 -19.56 -27.74
CA THR A 481 40.62 -20.46 -26.59
C THR A 481 41.57 -20.15 -25.44
N ASP A 482 41.04 -20.26 -24.22
CA ASP A 482 41.74 -20.11 -22.95
C ASP A 482 42.29 -18.71 -22.60
N THR A 483 41.96 -17.64 -23.35
CA THR A 483 42.39 -16.29 -22.95
C THR A 483 41.61 -15.76 -21.74
N TYR A 484 42.29 -14.92 -20.95
CA TYR A 484 41.64 -14.20 -19.85
C TYR A 484 40.44 -13.38 -20.32
N LEU A 485 40.58 -12.66 -21.45
CA LEU A 485 39.53 -11.80 -21.99
C LEU A 485 38.31 -12.61 -22.41
N LYS A 486 38.51 -13.80 -23.00
CA LYS A 486 37.43 -14.75 -23.29
C LYS A 486 36.65 -15.14 -22.04
N ALA A 487 37.34 -15.59 -20.99
CA ALA A 487 36.71 -15.99 -19.75
C ALA A 487 35.96 -14.83 -19.08
N ALA A 488 36.57 -13.65 -19.02
CA ALA A 488 35.98 -12.46 -18.43
C ALA A 488 34.73 -11.99 -19.19
N CYS A 489 34.80 -11.89 -20.52
CA CYS A 489 33.67 -11.51 -21.37
C CYS A 489 32.54 -12.57 -21.34
N ALA A 490 32.87 -13.86 -21.29
CA ALA A 490 31.86 -14.93 -21.15
C ALA A 490 31.11 -14.82 -19.81
N ALA A 491 31.83 -14.57 -18.71
CA ALA A 491 31.23 -14.40 -17.39
C ALA A 491 30.40 -13.11 -17.29
N LEU A 492 30.88 -12.00 -17.87
CA LEU A 492 30.12 -10.76 -18.01
C LEU A 492 28.82 -10.98 -18.79
N SER A 493 28.90 -11.70 -19.91
CA SER A 493 27.74 -12.05 -20.72
C SER A 493 26.72 -12.85 -19.90
N LYS A 494 27.16 -13.91 -19.23
CA LYS A 494 26.29 -14.76 -18.40
C LYS A 494 25.58 -13.96 -17.32
N ILE A 495 26.29 -13.07 -16.62
CA ILE A 495 25.70 -12.27 -15.55
C ILE A 495 24.71 -11.25 -16.08
N CYS A 496 25.00 -10.57 -17.19
CA CYS A 496 24.03 -9.68 -17.84
C CYS A 496 22.73 -10.42 -18.23
N HIS A 497 22.83 -11.62 -18.81
CA HIS A 497 21.65 -12.43 -19.14
C HIS A 497 20.88 -12.88 -17.88
N GLU A 498 21.58 -13.33 -16.84
CA GLU A 498 20.94 -13.73 -15.58
C GLU A 498 20.25 -12.56 -14.87
N LEU A 499 20.80 -11.35 -14.94
CA LEU A 499 20.18 -10.14 -14.39
C LEU A 499 18.95 -9.70 -15.19
N GLY A 500 18.94 -9.95 -16.50
CA GLY A 500 17.77 -9.72 -17.36
C GLY A 500 16.60 -10.64 -17.04
N ASN A 501 16.87 -11.93 -16.78
CA ASN A 501 15.83 -12.95 -16.58
C ASN A 501 15.22 -13.00 -15.17
N TYR A 502 15.83 -12.34 -14.17
CA TYR A 502 15.38 -12.42 -12.77
C TYR A 502 14.07 -11.66 -12.48
N LYS A 503 13.52 -10.92 -13.46
CA LYS A 503 12.48 -9.91 -13.21
C LYS A 503 11.01 -10.39 -13.24
N GLU A 504 10.69 -11.51 -13.88
CA GLU A 504 9.30 -11.70 -14.36
C GLU A 504 8.31 -12.35 -13.38
N THR A 505 8.71 -13.27 -12.48
CA THR A 505 7.71 -14.12 -11.80
C THR A 505 7.11 -13.49 -10.53
N GLU A 506 7.92 -12.81 -9.73
CA GLU A 506 7.50 -12.27 -8.42
C GLU A 506 6.83 -10.89 -8.55
N GLU A 507 7.23 -10.05 -9.52
CA GLU A 507 6.58 -8.75 -9.77
C GLU A 507 5.15 -8.89 -10.29
N ASN A 508 4.88 -9.97 -11.04
CA ASN A 508 3.52 -10.32 -11.48
C ASN A 508 2.57 -10.62 -10.32
N LEU A 509 3.09 -11.15 -9.20
CA LEU A 509 2.32 -11.37 -7.99
C LEU A 509 1.90 -10.04 -7.36
N ILE A 510 2.83 -9.08 -7.24
CA ILE A 510 2.58 -7.73 -6.74
C ILE A 510 1.55 -7.01 -7.60
N VAL A 511 1.67 -7.09 -8.93
CA VAL A 511 0.68 -6.53 -9.86
C VAL A 511 -0.72 -7.11 -9.63
N SER A 512 -0.82 -8.42 -9.40
CA SER A 512 -2.08 -9.08 -9.05
C SER A 512 -2.64 -8.59 -7.70
N ASP A 513 -1.81 -8.39 -6.67
CA ASP A 513 -2.26 -7.82 -5.39
C ASP A 513 -2.80 -6.40 -5.56
N LEU A 514 -2.03 -5.54 -6.24
CA LEU A 514 -2.41 -4.15 -6.48
C LEU A 514 -3.70 -4.06 -7.29
N THR A 515 -3.90 -4.94 -8.26
CA THR A 515 -5.14 -4.99 -9.07
C THR A 515 -6.35 -5.36 -8.20
N SER A 516 -6.20 -6.35 -7.31
CA SER A 516 -7.25 -6.73 -6.36
C SER A 516 -7.59 -5.59 -5.40
N ILE A 517 -6.58 -4.88 -4.89
CA ILE A 517 -6.77 -3.71 -4.03
C ILE A 517 -7.45 -2.58 -4.82
N ALA A 518 -7.02 -2.32 -6.05
CA ALA A 518 -7.61 -1.27 -6.88
C ALA A 518 -9.11 -1.52 -7.11
N GLU A 519 -9.50 -2.74 -7.48
CA GLU A 519 -10.91 -3.09 -7.62
C GLU A 519 -11.65 -2.99 -6.27
N TYR A 520 -11.02 -3.34 -5.15
CA TYR A 520 -11.62 -3.14 -3.83
C TYR A 520 -11.86 -1.64 -3.52
N VAL A 521 -10.92 -0.76 -3.84
CA VAL A 521 -11.10 0.71 -3.75
C VAL A 521 -12.25 1.19 -4.62
N LYS A 522 -12.33 0.68 -5.85
CA LYS A 522 -13.42 0.99 -6.77
C LYS A 522 -14.77 0.50 -6.26
N SER A 523 -14.82 -0.60 -5.50
CA SER A 523 -16.07 -1.14 -4.95
C SER A 523 -16.73 -0.19 -3.93
N ALA A 524 -15.95 0.62 -3.20
CA ALA A 524 -16.47 1.64 -2.28
C ALA A 524 -17.35 2.67 -2.98
N LYS A 525 -17.06 2.97 -4.27
CA LYS A 525 -17.88 3.86 -5.09
C LYS A 525 -19.33 3.39 -5.21
N LYS A 526 -19.59 2.08 -5.22
CA LYS A 526 -20.96 1.54 -5.31
C LYS A 526 -21.80 1.99 -4.11
N LEU A 527 -21.26 1.89 -2.89
CA LEU A 527 -21.95 2.35 -1.69
C LEU A 527 -22.19 3.87 -1.74
N LEU A 528 -21.18 4.65 -2.11
CA LEU A 528 -21.30 6.11 -2.18
C LEU A 528 -22.35 6.55 -3.22
N VAL A 529 -22.43 5.87 -4.37
CA VAL A 529 -23.47 6.11 -5.38
C VAL A 529 -24.86 5.77 -4.85
N ARG A 530 -25.02 4.67 -4.09
CA ARG A 530 -26.32 4.35 -3.45
C ARG A 530 -26.73 5.42 -2.44
N VAL A 531 -25.78 5.95 -1.66
CA VAL A 531 -26.04 7.05 -0.73
C VAL A 531 -26.48 8.31 -1.49
N GLU A 532 -25.79 8.67 -2.57
CA GLU A 532 -26.19 9.78 -3.45
C GLU A 532 -27.62 9.57 -4.01
N GLN A 533 -27.93 8.36 -4.48
CA GLN A 533 -29.27 8.01 -4.97
C GLN A 533 -30.32 8.12 -3.87
N ALA A 534 -30.06 7.60 -2.67
CA ALA A 534 -30.98 7.70 -1.54
C ALA A 534 -31.25 9.16 -1.12
N VAL A 535 -30.22 10.01 -1.15
CA VAL A 535 -30.38 11.46 -0.96
C VAL A 535 -31.27 12.05 -2.05
N GLY A 536 -31.02 11.72 -3.32
CA GLY A 536 -31.84 12.19 -4.44
C GLY A 536 -33.31 11.77 -4.33
N THR A 537 -33.57 10.50 -4.00
CA THR A 537 -34.92 9.97 -3.78
C THR A 537 -35.62 10.68 -2.62
N PHE A 538 -34.92 10.90 -1.51
CA PHE A 538 -35.48 11.65 -0.37
C PHE A 538 -35.83 13.10 -0.76
N LEU A 539 -34.92 13.82 -1.40
CA LEU A 539 -35.14 15.21 -1.81
C LEU A 539 -36.29 15.34 -2.82
N HIS A 540 -36.42 14.37 -3.73
CA HIS A 540 -37.53 14.32 -4.68
C HIS A 540 -38.88 14.21 -3.96
N TRP A 541 -39.04 13.22 -3.07
CA TRP A 541 -40.31 13.04 -2.34
C TRP A 541 -40.59 14.18 -1.36
N ASP A 542 -39.56 14.76 -0.75
CA ASP A 542 -39.67 15.95 0.10
C ASP A 542 -40.15 17.18 -0.70
N ALA A 543 -39.70 17.34 -1.95
CA ALA A 543 -40.19 18.39 -2.85
C ALA A 543 -41.65 18.14 -3.28
N GLU A 544 -42.01 16.90 -3.62
CA GLU A 544 -43.40 16.53 -3.97
C GLU A 544 -44.37 16.77 -2.80
N VAL A 545 -43.96 16.48 -1.56
CA VAL A 545 -44.75 16.80 -0.36
C VAL A 545 -44.99 18.30 -0.23
N ARG A 546 -43.93 19.13 -0.35
CA ARG A 546 -44.06 20.59 -0.33
C ARG A 546 -44.97 21.11 -1.44
N GLN A 547 -44.85 20.57 -2.65
CA GLN A 547 -45.68 20.97 -3.77
C GLN A 547 -47.16 20.66 -3.53
N CYS A 548 -47.46 19.51 -2.91
CA CYS A 548 -48.82 19.16 -2.53
C CYS A 548 -49.35 20.07 -1.41
N GLU A 549 -48.52 20.44 -0.44
CA GLU A 549 -48.85 21.39 0.64
C GLU A 549 -49.15 22.80 0.10
N GLU A 550 -48.37 23.29 -0.86
CA GLU A 550 -48.59 24.59 -1.53
C GLU A 550 -49.89 24.60 -2.36
N MET A 551 -50.24 23.49 -2.99
CA MET A 551 -51.51 23.35 -3.74
C MET A 551 -52.75 23.19 -2.83
N THR A 552 -52.58 22.98 -1.52
CA THR A 552 -53.71 22.85 -0.57
C THR A 552 -54.16 24.19 0.02
N GLU A 553 -53.56 25.32 -0.39
CA GLU A 553 -54.02 26.64 0.02
C GLU A 553 -55.47 26.91 -0.46
N PRO A 554 -56.33 27.55 0.36
CA PRO A 554 -57.77 27.57 0.16
C PRO A 554 -58.18 28.48 -1.01
N GLY A 555 -58.19 27.92 -2.22
CA GLY A 555 -58.49 28.61 -3.46
C GLY A 555 -59.58 27.93 -4.30
N ASN A 556 -60.81 27.81 -3.77
CA ASN A 556 -62.03 27.57 -4.56
C ASN A 556 -62.05 26.31 -5.47
N ASP A 557 -61.36 25.24 -5.08
CA ASP A 557 -61.28 24.00 -5.87
C ASP A 557 -62.50 23.08 -5.70
N SER A 558 -62.76 22.29 -6.73
CA SER A 558 -63.85 21.32 -6.75
C SER A 558 -63.62 20.18 -5.74
N ALA A 559 -64.70 19.56 -5.24
CA ALA A 559 -64.61 18.48 -4.24
C ALA A 559 -63.86 17.23 -4.76
N GLU A 560 -63.82 17.01 -6.08
CA GLU A 560 -63.08 15.90 -6.71
C GLU A 560 -61.56 16.17 -6.79
N GLU A 561 -61.15 17.42 -7.08
CA GLU A 561 -59.74 17.81 -7.09
C GLU A 561 -59.13 17.77 -5.68
N SER A 562 -59.90 18.16 -4.66
CA SER A 562 -59.46 18.09 -3.26
C SER A 562 -59.20 16.64 -2.78
N GLN A 563 -59.99 15.66 -3.23
CA GLN A 563 -59.78 14.25 -2.88
C GLN A 563 -58.55 13.66 -3.58
N SER A 564 -58.35 13.97 -4.86
CA SER A 564 -57.17 13.56 -5.64
C SER A 564 -55.87 14.12 -5.04
N LEU A 565 -55.86 15.41 -4.66
CA LEU A 565 -54.71 16.06 -4.02
C LEU A 565 -54.39 15.45 -2.64
N THR A 566 -55.42 15.15 -1.84
CA THR A 566 -55.24 14.50 -0.53
C THR A 566 -54.62 13.12 -0.67
N GLN A 567 -55.06 12.33 -1.67
CA GLN A 567 -54.47 11.03 -1.95
C GLN A 567 -53.01 11.16 -2.40
N ARG A 568 -52.71 12.06 -3.33
CA ARG A 568 -51.33 12.31 -3.82
C ARG A 568 -50.40 12.75 -2.68
N TRP A 569 -50.88 13.63 -1.80
CA TRP A 569 -50.12 14.05 -0.62
C TRP A 569 -49.84 12.86 0.32
N ALA A 570 -50.85 12.01 0.58
CA ALA A 570 -50.68 10.85 1.45
C ALA A 570 -49.64 9.85 0.88
N GLU A 571 -49.68 9.61 -0.44
CA GLU A 571 -48.70 8.78 -1.13
C GLU A 571 -47.30 9.39 -1.09
N ALA A 572 -47.15 10.67 -1.44
CA ALA A 572 -45.87 11.38 -1.41
C ALA A 572 -45.27 11.44 0.01
N ASN A 573 -46.09 11.68 1.04
CA ASN A 573 -45.66 11.72 2.43
C ASN A 573 -45.24 10.33 2.93
N SER A 574 -45.97 9.28 2.56
CA SER A 574 -45.59 7.89 2.85
C SER A 574 -44.24 7.54 2.20
N ASN A 575 -44.07 7.85 0.91
CA ASN A 575 -42.84 7.60 0.17
C ASN A 575 -41.67 8.44 0.70
N CYS A 576 -41.90 9.68 1.11
CA CYS A 576 -40.91 10.54 1.75
C CYS A 576 -40.45 9.95 3.09
N ALA A 577 -41.38 9.47 3.92
CA ALA A 577 -41.06 8.81 5.18
C ALA A 577 -40.24 7.53 4.97
N GLU A 578 -40.57 6.71 3.96
CA GLU A 578 -39.81 5.51 3.61
C GLU A 578 -38.40 5.86 3.08
N ALA A 579 -38.30 6.82 2.16
CA ALA A 579 -37.03 7.28 1.61
C ALA A 579 -36.11 7.85 2.69
N LYS A 580 -36.68 8.60 3.64
CA LYS A 580 -35.96 9.12 4.81
C LYS A 580 -35.46 7.99 5.70
N ALA A 581 -36.31 7.02 6.04
CA ALA A 581 -35.91 5.88 6.87
C ALA A 581 -34.81 5.05 6.20
N TYR A 582 -34.87 4.87 4.88
CA TYR A 582 -33.83 4.20 4.10
C TYR A 582 -32.51 4.99 4.10
N LEU A 583 -32.56 6.31 3.88
CA LEU A 583 -31.38 7.18 3.92
C LEU A 583 -30.74 7.20 5.32
N GLU A 584 -31.54 7.28 6.39
CA GLU A 584 -31.07 7.24 7.77
C GLU A 584 -30.35 5.92 8.07
N ARG A 585 -30.90 4.78 7.62
CA ARG A 585 -30.27 3.46 7.75
C ARG A 585 -28.92 3.41 7.04
N LEU A 586 -28.83 3.90 5.81
CA LEU A 586 -27.56 3.96 5.07
C LEU A 586 -26.53 4.86 5.78
N CYS A 587 -26.93 6.03 6.24
CA CYS A 587 -26.05 7.01 6.87
C CYS A 587 -25.56 6.58 8.26
N GLN A 588 -26.39 5.87 9.04
CA GLN A 588 -26.05 5.42 10.39
C GLN A 588 -24.77 4.55 10.39
N ASP A 589 -24.64 3.70 9.37
CA ASP A 589 -23.54 2.75 9.24
C ASP A 589 -22.38 3.26 8.37
N LEU A 590 -22.63 4.24 7.50
CA LEU A 590 -21.65 4.73 6.52
C LEU A 590 -20.32 5.16 7.15
N LYS A 591 -20.36 5.87 8.28
CA LYS A 591 -19.12 6.33 8.95
C LYS A 591 -18.27 5.15 9.44
N PHE A 592 -18.91 4.15 10.06
CA PHE A 592 -18.22 2.96 10.56
C PHE A 592 -17.70 2.11 9.40
N GLU A 593 -18.49 1.99 8.34
CA GLU A 593 -18.14 1.27 7.13
C GLU A 593 -16.91 1.87 6.45
N LEU A 594 -16.93 3.19 6.19
CA LEU A 594 -15.81 3.88 5.56
C LEU A 594 -14.55 3.83 6.41
N SER A 595 -14.67 3.91 7.74
CA SER A 595 -13.52 3.77 8.65
C SER A 595 -12.93 2.36 8.64
N HIS A 596 -13.77 1.32 8.58
CA HIS A 596 -13.30 -0.06 8.48
C HIS A 596 -12.65 -0.33 7.13
N PHE A 597 -13.29 0.12 6.04
CA PHE A 597 -12.77 0.05 4.70
C PHE A 597 -11.40 0.74 4.58
N ASP A 598 -11.27 1.95 5.13
CA ASP A 598 -10.02 2.71 5.08
C ASP A 598 -8.87 1.99 5.80
N LEU A 599 -9.13 1.50 7.02
CA LEU A 599 -8.17 0.70 7.77
C LEU A 599 -7.74 -0.56 7.00
N ARG A 600 -8.70 -1.27 6.38
CA ARG A 600 -8.40 -2.49 5.64
C ARG A 600 -7.59 -2.20 4.38
N LYS A 601 -7.99 -1.18 3.62
CA LYS A 601 -7.26 -0.68 2.45
C LYS A 601 -5.81 -0.32 2.80
N GLU A 602 -5.61 0.45 3.86
CA GLU A 602 -4.27 0.85 4.30
C GLU A 602 -3.42 -0.34 4.72
N SER A 603 -3.98 -1.29 5.45
CA SER A 603 -3.27 -2.51 5.86
C SER A 603 -2.81 -3.33 4.65
N GLU A 604 -3.69 -3.57 3.68
CA GLU A 604 -3.36 -4.36 2.49
C GLU A 604 -2.34 -3.62 1.59
N LEU A 605 -2.52 -2.32 1.35
CA LEU A 605 -1.54 -1.54 0.59
C LEU A 605 -0.16 -1.56 1.26
N ARG A 606 -0.12 -1.40 2.58
CA ARG A 606 1.12 -1.47 3.35
C ARG A 606 1.81 -2.82 3.19
N GLU A 607 1.07 -3.92 3.30
CA GLU A 607 1.62 -5.28 3.14
C GLU A 607 2.24 -5.46 1.75
N VAL A 608 1.53 -5.06 0.69
CA VAL A 608 2.01 -5.16 -0.69
C VAL A 608 3.23 -4.27 -0.94
N LEU A 609 3.26 -3.06 -0.38
CA LEU A 609 4.43 -2.17 -0.49
C LEU A 609 5.65 -2.72 0.27
N ILE A 610 5.45 -3.35 1.44
CA ILE A 610 6.53 -4.04 2.16
C ILE A 610 7.05 -5.20 1.33
N GLU A 611 6.17 -6.01 0.74
CA GLU A 611 6.56 -7.14 -0.10
C GLU A 611 7.34 -6.67 -1.33
N TYR A 612 6.85 -5.63 -2.02
CA TYR A 612 7.53 -5.04 -3.17
C TYR A 612 8.90 -4.46 -2.82
N THR A 613 9.01 -3.70 -1.73
CA THR A 613 10.30 -3.11 -1.31
C THR A 613 11.30 -4.17 -0.85
N THR A 614 10.84 -5.22 -0.18
CA THR A 614 11.66 -6.38 0.19
C THR A 614 12.17 -7.10 -1.06
N LEU A 615 11.27 -7.38 -2.00
CA LEU A 615 11.59 -7.99 -3.29
C LEU A 615 12.66 -7.19 -4.05
N LYS A 616 12.49 -5.87 -4.16
CA LYS A 616 13.46 -5.00 -4.84
C LYS A 616 14.79 -4.93 -4.07
N SER A 617 14.76 -4.89 -2.74
CA SER A 617 15.97 -4.91 -1.93
C SER A 617 16.78 -6.18 -2.16
N GLU A 618 16.15 -7.35 -2.07
CA GLU A 618 16.79 -8.65 -2.32
C GLU A 618 17.32 -8.76 -3.75
N HIS A 619 16.57 -8.25 -4.73
CA HIS A 619 17.03 -8.18 -6.11
C HIS A 619 18.31 -7.35 -6.24
N PHE A 620 18.34 -6.14 -5.70
CA PHE A 620 19.52 -5.26 -5.79
C PHE A 620 20.72 -5.81 -5.01
N GLU A 621 20.52 -6.48 -3.88
CA GLU A 621 21.59 -7.17 -3.15
C GLU A 621 22.21 -8.31 -3.97
N LYS A 622 21.35 -9.10 -4.65
CA LYS A 622 21.80 -10.16 -5.59
C LYS A 622 22.55 -9.55 -6.78
N VAL A 623 22.03 -8.47 -7.36
CA VAL A 623 22.66 -7.74 -8.47
C VAL A 623 24.04 -7.24 -8.04
N GLN A 624 24.13 -6.58 -6.89
CA GLN A 624 25.37 -6.06 -6.32
C GLN A 624 26.39 -7.17 -6.08
N SER A 625 25.97 -8.29 -5.47
CA SER A 625 26.84 -9.45 -5.21
C SER A 625 27.41 -10.04 -6.50
N LYS A 626 26.59 -10.15 -7.56
CA LYS A 626 27.05 -10.61 -8.87
C LYS A 626 28.06 -9.64 -9.50
N TRP A 627 27.80 -8.34 -9.45
CA TRP A 627 28.74 -7.32 -9.95
C TRP A 627 30.06 -7.30 -9.18
N PHE A 628 30.04 -7.50 -7.86
CA PHE A 628 31.27 -7.66 -7.08
C PHE A 628 32.08 -8.90 -7.50
N GLY A 629 31.41 -10.03 -7.76
CA GLY A 629 32.07 -11.23 -8.29
C GLY A 629 32.75 -10.97 -9.63
N VAL A 630 32.07 -10.28 -10.55
CA VAL A 630 32.65 -9.87 -11.85
C VAL A 630 33.84 -8.95 -11.65
N LYS A 631 33.69 -7.92 -10.81
CA LYS A 631 34.76 -6.96 -10.54
C LYS A 631 36.02 -7.67 -10.06
N PHE A 632 35.89 -8.59 -9.10
CA PHE A 632 37.02 -9.36 -8.59
C PHE A 632 37.69 -10.21 -9.69
N MET A 633 36.90 -10.82 -10.58
CA MET A 633 37.42 -11.55 -11.73
C MET A 633 38.15 -10.64 -12.72
N VAL A 634 37.62 -9.44 -13.00
CA VAL A 634 38.21 -8.47 -13.95
C VAL A 634 39.45 -7.76 -13.38
N GLU A 635 39.55 -7.65 -12.06
CA GLU A 635 40.71 -7.11 -11.35
C GLU A 635 41.82 -8.15 -11.14
N ALA A 636 41.58 -9.42 -11.47
CA ALA A 636 42.58 -10.47 -11.32
C ALA A 636 43.80 -10.19 -12.22
N PRO A 637 45.04 -10.39 -11.72
CA PRO A 637 46.23 -10.14 -12.50
C PRO A 637 46.29 -11.07 -13.73
N ILE A 638 46.53 -10.47 -14.90
CA ILE A 638 46.59 -11.19 -16.18
C ILE A 638 47.91 -11.96 -16.26
N SER A 639 47.84 -13.29 -16.39
CA SER A 639 49.01 -14.11 -16.63
C SER A 639 49.66 -13.77 -17.99
N SER A 640 50.99 -13.61 -18.00
CA SER A 640 51.76 -13.39 -19.23
C SER A 640 51.73 -14.58 -20.20
N ASP A 641 51.34 -15.74 -19.71
CA ASP A 641 51.39 -17.00 -20.45
C ASP A 641 50.07 -17.29 -21.18
N ILE A 642 49.04 -16.50 -20.89
CA ILE A 642 47.67 -16.69 -21.36
C ILE A 642 47.25 -15.45 -22.16
N ARG A 643 47.98 -15.16 -23.25
CA ARG A 643 47.74 -14.00 -24.12
C ARG A 643 47.37 -14.48 -25.52
N ALA A 644 46.36 -13.83 -26.11
CA ALA A 644 45.83 -14.16 -27.44
C ALA A 644 46.93 -14.34 -28.50
N ILE A 645 47.90 -13.44 -28.56
CA ILE A 645 49.00 -13.50 -29.55
C ILE A 645 49.86 -14.76 -29.37
N LYS A 646 50.20 -15.14 -28.13
CA LYS A 646 50.96 -16.37 -27.86
C LYS A 646 50.17 -17.63 -28.23
N CYS A 647 48.87 -17.64 -27.94
CA CYS A 647 47.99 -18.76 -28.28
C CYS A 647 47.86 -18.96 -29.80
N ILE A 648 47.95 -17.88 -30.60
CA ILE A 648 47.92 -17.97 -32.07
C ILE A 648 49.25 -18.50 -32.61
N GLU A 649 50.39 -18.06 -32.05
CA GLU A 649 51.72 -18.55 -32.43
C GLU A 649 51.90 -20.06 -32.22
N GLU A 650 51.27 -20.63 -31.19
CA GLU A 650 51.30 -22.08 -30.91
C GLU A 650 50.39 -22.91 -31.84
N ILE A 651 49.37 -22.30 -32.43
CA ILE A 651 48.46 -22.97 -33.39
C ILE A 651 49.12 -23.11 -34.77
N ASP A 652 49.95 -22.14 -35.18
CA ASP A 652 50.67 -22.19 -36.47
C ASP A 652 51.90 -23.13 -36.47
N MET A 653 52.30 -23.66 -35.31
CA MET A 653 53.45 -24.56 -35.15
C MET A 653 53.09 -26.06 -35.00
N ASN A 654 51.81 -26.40 -35.03
CA ASN A 654 51.30 -27.79 -35.13
C ASN A 654 50.55 -27.97 -36.45
#